data_AF-A0A4Q9VR85-F1
#
_entry.id   AF-A0A4Q9VR85-F1
#
_cell.length_a   1.000
_cell.length_b   1.000
_cell.length_c   1.000
_cell.angle_alpha   90.00
_cell.angle_beta   90.00
_cell.angle_gamma   90.00
#
_symmetry.space_group_name_H-M   'P 1'
#
loop_
_entity.id
_entity.type
_entity.pdbx_description
1 polymer ?
#
loop_
_entity_poly.entity_id
_entity_poly.type
_entity_poly.pdbx_seq_one_letter_code
_entity_poly.pdbx_strand_id
1 'polypeptide(L)'
;MAKLAGLDLAGWHDAACCNYDLASGEATAEGVVVDGGIGAVVVDMTVGGTKCAVAGPQAILSPIGRGYGWSKIGDPKARRSLRARWKDLFGCAAAEPHMTDFAAGVTALAAGAERVLFCVPDRPEMSERPQQMLLRGLTGRGRSRPTLLWRSVAVLLDALDGGRLSNVAAGMMIVVLTHEGDGIAMQRFVLRGLDAHDGVLAPERAAVGRVFWPTWGLECLLETLTRELHAANPALEEFGAETPRLPLTLLLIEPPFELPEIIRRDNGDWLQIDAPVERPITPDFDVADPDLPPADLVLVTSPLAARHRDRLEADVRRAWPGVEVMALNPASAARGALYAAERIARDIPHYLDRLDPIALAVLRDDEPVFQDLIPRDATVPGNREYVSEPITTLMWATGMTQANFYIQKGEREIRHWKTAEMEAPSTAQPLILHLRQTPAQGWATLTVTSPTWELLRARPIVLDWNSDELKVDERSPEEILNSLERPPPVVPNRIRHEAHIGLWNGEFRRPGLLSVLRSLDAASPDDLSGLVAMLRSSYTLREKTKDGLPLARQVYAIGSDGEVPSIVAPADVARLDRILAAVAQRMATVVAKRRPPTNNELLLTATWAFGRCPAAVQTLLVDAYLQDRNAQPHPLVITHHSRRALIHGLGRCISDGALAVRLIRSLLDGEPSSDALGAAGALLSRPVATPLHLSDEDMGDIVGLLIKQFRRIRRGMSFGVTLKYALLCAAGLLRIRERLPRALIVRSSVEAQQLLTEIEVIADQIELRPGRPVPGRAAKLAIMGDLIEYLNGTGGNPDILTNVATLSDDKDGGDRDDGDA
;
A
#
# COMPACT_ATOMS: atom_id res chain seq x y z
N MET A 1 23.83 -36.10 -18.97
CA MET A 1 24.05 -34.64 -18.91
C MET A 1 22.83 -33.98 -19.53
N ALA A 2 22.25 -32.96 -18.90
CA ALA A 2 21.09 -32.27 -19.49
C ALA A 2 21.50 -31.56 -20.79
N LYS A 3 20.66 -31.64 -21.82
CA LYS A 3 20.89 -30.95 -23.10
C LYS A 3 20.54 -29.46 -22.95
N LEU A 4 21.56 -28.60 -23.00
CA LEU A 4 21.46 -27.16 -22.81
C LEU A 4 21.76 -26.46 -24.14
N ALA A 5 21.01 -25.40 -24.42
CA ALA A 5 21.26 -24.56 -25.58
C ALA A 5 21.10 -23.06 -25.24
N GLY A 6 22.06 -22.25 -25.69
CA GLY A 6 21.95 -20.80 -25.74
C GLY A 6 21.65 -20.33 -27.16
N LEU A 7 20.70 -19.40 -27.34
CA LEU A 7 20.23 -18.95 -28.65
C LEU A 7 20.26 -17.42 -28.77
N ASP A 8 20.80 -16.94 -29.88
CA ASP A 8 20.69 -15.55 -30.33
C ASP A 8 19.94 -15.53 -31.68
N LEU A 9 18.64 -15.18 -31.65
CA LEU A 9 17.78 -15.09 -32.82
C LEU A 9 17.41 -13.63 -33.11
N ALA A 10 18.39 -12.81 -33.50
CA ALA A 10 18.19 -11.39 -33.78
C ALA A 10 17.56 -11.11 -35.17
N GLY A 11 17.50 -12.11 -36.05
CA GLY A 11 17.03 -12.00 -37.43
C GLY A 11 18.08 -11.51 -38.43
N TRP A 12 19.28 -11.15 -37.95
CA TRP A 12 20.38 -10.61 -38.75
C TRP A 12 21.42 -11.67 -39.09
N HIS A 13 22.07 -12.22 -38.07
CA HIS A 13 22.92 -13.40 -38.12
C HIS A 13 22.56 -14.23 -36.89
N ASP A 14 21.79 -15.28 -37.09
CA ASP A 14 21.25 -16.07 -36.00
C ASP A 14 22.23 -17.19 -35.64
N ALA A 15 22.35 -17.51 -34.36
CA ALA A 15 23.23 -18.57 -33.90
C ALA A 15 22.67 -19.28 -32.66
N ALA A 16 23.02 -20.54 -32.50
CA ALA A 16 22.86 -21.26 -31.24
C ALA A 16 24.20 -21.85 -30.78
N CYS A 17 24.37 -22.08 -29.49
CA CYS A 17 25.47 -22.86 -28.95
C CYS A 17 24.88 -23.96 -28.05
N CYS A 18 25.20 -25.21 -28.35
CA CYS A 18 24.63 -26.40 -27.69
C CYS A 18 25.73 -27.22 -27.02
N ASN A 19 25.50 -27.74 -25.81
CA ASN A 19 26.41 -28.73 -25.20
C ASN A 19 26.20 -30.16 -25.73
N TYR A 20 25.63 -30.27 -26.94
CA TYR A 20 25.36 -31.52 -27.64
C TYR A 20 25.38 -31.26 -29.14
N ASP A 21 25.64 -32.31 -29.90
CA ASP A 21 25.56 -32.28 -31.36
C ASP A 21 24.10 -32.47 -31.83
N LEU A 22 23.63 -31.63 -32.75
CA LEU A 22 22.24 -31.66 -33.21
C LEU A 22 21.91 -32.91 -34.03
N ALA A 23 22.88 -33.48 -34.75
CA ALA A 23 22.65 -34.60 -35.66
C ALA A 23 22.62 -35.95 -34.92
N SER A 24 23.60 -36.17 -34.03
CA SER A 24 23.76 -37.40 -33.24
C SER A 24 23.07 -37.34 -31.88
N GLY A 25 22.89 -36.13 -31.33
CA GLY A 25 22.38 -35.93 -29.98
C GLY A 25 23.39 -36.22 -28.86
N GLU A 26 24.65 -36.49 -29.20
CA GLU A 26 25.73 -36.80 -28.25
C GLU A 26 26.21 -35.54 -27.53
N ALA A 27 26.59 -35.66 -26.24
CA ALA A 27 27.05 -34.53 -25.44
C ALA A 27 28.46 -34.07 -25.86
N THR A 28 28.70 -32.76 -25.81
CA THR A 28 29.98 -32.14 -26.16
C THR A 28 30.49 -31.30 -24.99
N ALA A 29 31.81 -31.31 -24.76
CA ALA A 29 32.42 -30.64 -23.61
C ALA A 29 32.61 -29.13 -23.82
N GLU A 30 32.89 -28.68 -25.05
CA GLU A 30 33.23 -27.28 -25.37
C GLU A 30 32.06 -26.48 -25.99
N GLY A 31 30.89 -27.10 -26.13
CA GLY A 31 29.77 -26.52 -26.85
C GLY A 31 29.98 -26.46 -28.37
N VAL A 32 28.92 -26.64 -29.15
CA VAL A 32 28.95 -26.58 -30.61
C VAL A 32 28.11 -25.39 -31.06
N VAL A 33 28.74 -24.48 -31.81
CA VAL A 33 28.04 -23.35 -32.44
C VAL A 33 27.33 -23.84 -33.69
N VAL A 34 26.03 -23.61 -33.75
CA VAL A 34 25.16 -23.89 -34.89
C VAL A 34 24.84 -22.56 -35.55
N ASP A 35 25.34 -22.37 -36.78
CA ASP A 35 25.09 -21.17 -37.57
C ASP A 35 23.67 -21.23 -38.17
N GLY A 36 22.83 -20.27 -37.80
CA GLY A 36 21.48 -20.11 -38.34
C GLY A 36 21.45 -19.37 -39.68
N GLY A 37 22.57 -18.79 -40.09
CA GLY A 37 22.73 -18.01 -41.31
C GLY A 37 22.26 -16.56 -41.18
N ILE A 38 22.39 -15.81 -42.28
CA ILE A 38 22.04 -14.39 -42.35
C ILE A 38 20.63 -14.12 -42.88
N GLY A 39 20.01 -13.06 -42.36
CA GLY A 39 18.69 -12.60 -42.77
C GLY A 39 17.65 -13.68 -42.55
N ALA A 40 17.47 -14.09 -41.29
CA ALA A 40 16.68 -15.26 -40.95
C ALA A 40 15.21 -15.09 -41.36
N VAL A 41 14.66 -16.16 -41.92
CA VAL A 41 13.29 -16.21 -42.42
C VAL A 41 12.58 -17.46 -41.91
N VAL A 42 11.26 -17.36 -41.84
CA VAL A 42 10.34 -18.48 -41.59
C VAL A 42 9.49 -18.68 -42.83
N VAL A 43 9.37 -19.92 -43.27
CA VAL A 43 8.52 -20.31 -44.40
C VAL A 43 7.37 -21.20 -43.95
N ASP A 44 6.20 -21.01 -44.56
CA ASP A 44 5.05 -21.88 -44.37
C ASP A 44 5.14 -23.08 -45.30
N MET A 45 5.16 -24.28 -44.72
CA MET A 45 5.14 -25.54 -45.45
C MET A 45 3.91 -26.35 -45.05
N THR A 46 3.34 -27.10 -46.00
CA THR A 46 2.26 -28.06 -45.71
C THR A 46 2.81 -29.47 -45.73
N VAL A 47 2.79 -30.16 -44.59
CA VAL A 47 3.22 -31.55 -44.44
C VAL A 47 2.01 -32.39 -44.05
N GLY A 48 1.66 -33.39 -44.87
CA GLY A 48 0.51 -34.27 -44.60
C GLY A 48 -0.83 -33.54 -44.45
N GLY A 49 -1.00 -32.38 -45.12
CA GLY A 49 -2.20 -31.55 -45.02
C GLY A 49 -2.22 -30.56 -43.84
N THR A 50 -1.22 -30.60 -42.96
CA THR A 50 -1.07 -29.65 -41.85
C THR A 50 -0.05 -28.57 -42.20
N LYS A 51 -0.40 -27.31 -41.98
CA LYS A 51 0.54 -26.19 -42.13
C LYS A 51 1.52 -26.16 -40.95
N CYS A 52 2.79 -25.99 -41.24
CA CYS A 52 3.86 -25.86 -40.27
C CYS A 52 4.81 -24.72 -40.66
N ALA A 53 5.32 -24.02 -39.66
CA ALA A 53 6.34 -23.00 -39.82
C ALA A 53 7.73 -23.64 -39.74
N VAL A 54 8.61 -23.35 -40.70
CA VAL A 54 9.99 -23.85 -40.76
C VAL A 54 10.94 -22.67 -40.83
N ALA A 55 11.95 -22.65 -39.95
CA ALA A 55 12.98 -21.62 -39.88
C ALA A 55 14.38 -22.23 -40.06
N GLY A 56 15.43 -21.42 -39.90
CA GLY A 56 16.84 -21.85 -39.99
C GLY A 56 17.39 -21.92 -41.42
N PRO A 57 18.58 -22.50 -41.63
CA PRO A 57 19.25 -22.53 -42.92
C PRO A 57 18.40 -23.12 -44.06
N GLN A 58 17.57 -24.12 -43.76
CA GLN A 58 16.65 -24.73 -44.72
C GLN A 58 15.58 -23.76 -45.24
N ALA A 59 15.09 -22.84 -44.40
CA ALA A 59 14.10 -21.85 -44.79
C ALA A 59 14.72 -20.77 -45.70
N ILE A 60 15.97 -20.41 -45.40
CA ILE A 60 16.77 -19.48 -46.21
C ILE A 60 16.96 -20.04 -47.62
N LEU A 61 17.36 -21.31 -47.75
CA LEU A 61 17.62 -21.99 -49.03
C LEU A 61 16.35 -22.34 -49.81
N SER A 62 15.19 -22.40 -49.16
CA SER A 62 13.92 -22.78 -49.79
C SER A 62 13.46 -21.78 -50.86
N PRO A 63 12.86 -22.26 -51.98
CA PRO A 63 12.19 -21.40 -52.96
C PRO A 63 10.86 -20.83 -52.45
N ILE A 64 10.35 -21.31 -51.30
CA ILE A 64 9.07 -20.88 -50.75
C ILE A 64 9.09 -19.39 -50.42
N GLY A 65 8.09 -18.68 -50.95
CA GLY A 65 7.87 -17.25 -50.76
C GLY A 65 8.97 -16.33 -51.29
N ARG A 66 9.81 -16.80 -52.23
CA ARG A 66 10.85 -15.95 -52.84
C ARG A 66 10.31 -14.96 -53.86
N GLY A 67 9.17 -15.21 -54.50
CA GLY A 67 8.61 -14.37 -55.55
C GLY A 67 7.80 -15.20 -56.56
N TYR A 68 6.95 -14.54 -57.35
CA TYR A 68 5.98 -15.25 -58.21
C TYR A 68 6.64 -16.03 -59.35
N GLY A 69 7.91 -15.76 -59.66
CA GLY A 69 8.73 -16.56 -60.58
C GLY A 69 8.84 -18.03 -60.20
N TRP A 70 8.61 -18.37 -58.94
CA TRP A 70 8.57 -19.75 -58.43
C TRP A 70 7.17 -20.38 -58.45
N SER A 71 6.21 -19.81 -59.19
CA SER A 71 4.80 -20.23 -59.20
C SER A 71 4.13 -20.06 -57.83
N LYS A 72 3.06 -20.84 -57.55
CA LYS A 72 2.27 -20.73 -56.31
C LYS A 72 3.07 -20.90 -55.02
N ILE A 73 4.15 -21.69 -55.04
CA ILE A 73 5.03 -21.86 -53.86
C ILE A 73 5.83 -20.59 -53.55
N GLY A 74 6.00 -19.72 -54.55
CA GLY A 74 6.73 -18.47 -54.45
C GLY A 74 5.94 -17.31 -53.85
N ASP A 75 4.67 -17.51 -53.44
CA ASP A 75 3.84 -16.45 -52.83
C ASP A 75 4.59 -15.80 -51.65
N PRO A 76 4.95 -14.50 -51.73
CA PRO A 76 5.72 -13.82 -50.71
C PRO A 76 5.12 -13.90 -49.31
N LYS A 77 3.79 -14.09 -49.17
CA LYS A 77 3.12 -14.26 -47.87
C LYS A 77 3.56 -15.52 -47.12
N ALA A 78 4.06 -16.51 -47.85
CA ALA A 78 4.57 -17.76 -47.28
C ALA A 78 5.99 -17.62 -46.71
N ARG A 79 6.66 -16.48 -46.88
CA ARG A 79 8.00 -16.19 -46.34
C ARG A 79 7.95 -14.95 -45.46
N ARG A 80 8.37 -15.09 -44.21
CA ARG A 80 8.34 -14.04 -43.20
C ARG A 80 9.72 -13.79 -42.63
N SER A 81 10.03 -12.52 -42.40
CA SER A 81 11.31 -12.08 -41.87
C SER A 81 11.29 -12.08 -40.34
N LEU A 82 12.25 -12.74 -39.69
CA LEU A 82 12.36 -12.71 -38.22
C LEU A 82 12.73 -11.31 -37.71
N ARG A 83 13.55 -10.54 -38.44
CA ARG A 83 13.85 -9.13 -38.07
C ARG A 83 12.58 -8.26 -38.08
N ALA A 84 11.66 -8.50 -39.02
CA ALA A 84 10.38 -7.81 -39.03
C ALA A 84 9.50 -8.19 -37.82
N ARG A 85 9.57 -9.44 -37.35
CA ARG A 85 8.84 -9.89 -36.16
C ARG A 85 9.32 -9.21 -34.88
N TRP A 86 10.62 -8.94 -34.76
CA TRP A 86 11.14 -8.10 -33.67
C TRP A 86 10.56 -6.69 -33.70
N LYS A 87 10.49 -6.06 -34.87
CA LYS A 87 9.87 -4.73 -35.04
C LYS A 87 8.39 -4.73 -34.66
N ASP A 88 7.63 -5.74 -35.11
CA ASP A 88 6.21 -5.92 -34.76
C ASP A 88 6.02 -6.09 -33.24
N LEU A 89 6.94 -6.82 -32.59
CA LEU A 89 6.91 -7.08 -31.16
C LEU A 89 7.16 -5.79 -30.36
N PHE A 90 8.16 -5.00 -30.72
CA PHE A 90 8.43 -3.70 -30.08
C PHE A 90 7.30 -2.70 -30.30
N GLY A 91 6.67 -2.71 -31.48
CA GLY A 91 5.52 -1.85 -31.79
C GLY A 91 4.21 -2.26 -31.11
N CYS A 92 4.20 -3.31 -30.27
CA CYS A 92 2.99 -3.91 -29.70
C CYS A 92 1.95 -4.34 -30.74
N ALA A 93 2.35 -4.49 -32.01
CA ALA A 93 1.52 -4.94 -33.12
C ALA A 93 1.56 -6.46 -33.30
N ALA A 94 2.34 -7.16 -32.46
CA ALA A 94 2.51 -8.60 -32.56
C ALA A 94 1.23 -9.38 -32.20
N ALA A 95 0.92 -10.38 -33.03
CA ALA A 95 -0.15 -11.34 -32.81
C ALA A 95 0.42 -12.73 -32.47
N GLU A 96 -0.39 -13.65 -31.95
CA GLU A 96 0.02 -15.03 -31.63
C GLU A 96 0.79 -15.75 -32.76
N PRO A 97 0.41 -15.62 -34.06
CA PRO A 97 1.17 -16.21 -35.16
C PRO A 97 2.62 -15.70 -35.29
N HIS A 98 2.95 -14.53 -34.73
CA HIS A 98 4.32 -14.03 -34.76
C HIS A 98 5.22 -14.83 -33.81
N MET A 99 4.66 -15.32 -32.69
CA MET A 99 5.44 -16.10 -31.72
C MET A 99 5.73 -17.52 -32.23
N THR A 100 4.88 -18.05 -33.11
CA THR A 100 5.17 -19.33 -33.79
C THR A 100 6.38 -19.26 -34.71
N ASP A 101 6.68 -18.08 -35.27
CA ASP A 101 7.88 -17.87 -36.09
C ASP A 101 9.17 -17.98 -35.24
N PHE A 102 9.20 -17.36 -34.05
CA PHE A 102 10.32 -17.52 -33.10
C PHE A 102 10.47 -18.96 -32.62
N ALA A 103 9.36 -19.64 -32.30
CA ALA A 103 9.40 -21.04 -31.88
C ALA A 103 9.93 -21.98 -32.99
N ALA A 104 9.64 -21.69 -34.26
CA ALA A 104 10.23 -22.41 -35.39
C ALA A 104 11.75 -22.21 -35.45
N GLY A 105 12.24 -20.97 -35.20
CA GLY A 105 13.66 -20.67 -35.08
C GLY A 105 14.35 -21.46 -33.97
N VAL A 106 13.75 -21.48 -32.77
CA VAL A 106 14.26 -22.29 -31.65
C VAL A 106 14.31 -23.77 -32.00
N THR A 107 13.26 -24.29 -32.64
CA THR A 107 13.19 -25.69 -33.07
C THR A 107 14.28 -26.01 -34.09
N ALA A 108 14.58 -25.10 -35.02
CA ALA A 108 15.59 -25.31 -36.05
C ALA A 108 17.02 -25.33 -35.50
N LEU A 109 17.34 -24.50 -34.51
CA LEU A 109 18.72 -24.34 -34.02
C LEU A 109 19.03 -25.06 -32.70
N ALA A 110 18.00 -25.47 -31.95
CA ALA A 110 18.15 -26.11 -30.64
C ALA A 110 17.24 -27.34 -30.46
N ALA A 111 17.06 -28.11 -31.55
CA ALA A 111 16.25 -29.32 -31.53
C ALA A 111 16.73 -30.32 -30.46
N GLY A 112 15.84 -30.72 -29.56
CA GLY A 112 16.16 -31.71 -28.53
C GLY A 112 16.79 -31.15 -27.25
N ALA A 113 16.93 -29.82 -27.12
CA ALA A 113 17.32 -29.19 -25.86
C ALA A 113 16.29 -29.46 -24.76
N GLU A 114 16.74 -29.71 -23.54
CA GLU A 114 15.88 -29.77 -22.35
C GLU A 114 15.62 -28.36 -21.78
N ARG A 115 16.64 -27.48 -21.88
CA ARG A 115 16.59 -26.08 -21.46
C ARG A 115 17.18 -25.18 -22.53
N VAL A 116 16.47 -24.07 -22.79
CA VAL A 116 16.84 -23.08 -23.79
C VAL A 116 16.95 -21.72 -23.12
N LEU A 117 18.12 -21.08 -23.25
CA LEU A 117 18.33 -19.68 -22.88
C LEU A 117 18.22 -18.84 -24.15
N PHE A 118 17.20 -17.99 -24.22
CA PHE A 118 16.86 -17.21 -25.39
C PHE A 118 17.28 -15.75 -25.19
N CYS A 119 18.23 -15.27 -25.98
CA CYS A 119 18.70 -13.89 -25.91
C CYS A 119 17.63 -12.90 -26.39
N VAL A 120 17.41 -11.85 -25.61
CA VAL A 120 16.52 -10.74 -25.93
C VAL A 120 17.28 -9.41 -25.84
N PRO A 121 16.97 -8.42 -26.69
CA PRO A 121 17.70 -7.16 -26.68
C PRO A 121 17.44 -6.38 -25.39
N ASP A 122 18.47 -5.71 -24.88
CA ASP A 122 18.40 -4.94 -23.64
C ASP A 122 18.07 -3.48 -23.93
N ARG A 123 16.76 -3.19 -24.03
CA ARG A 123 16.23 -1.88 -24.42
C ARG A 123 14.84 -1.64 -23.83
N PRO A 124 14.38 -0.38 -23.73
CA PRO A 124 13.10 -0.04 -23.09
C PRO A 124 11.89 -0.69 -23.75
N GLU A 125 11.93 -0.90 -25.05
CA GLU A 125 10.86 -1.53 -25.83
C GLU A 125 10.71 -3.03 -25.50
N MET A 126 11.76 -3.68 -24.99
CA MET A 126 11.73 -5.06 -24.51
C MET A 126 11.21 -5.14 -23.07
N SER A 127 10.04 -4.54 -22.85
CA SER A 127 9.33 -4.50 -21.56
C SER A 127 8.66 -5.83 -21.22
N GLU A 128 7.97 -5.88 -20.09
CA GLU A 128 7.37 -7.09 -19.52
C GLU A 128 6.32 -7.73 -20.44
N ARG A 129 5.57 -6.92 -21.21
CA ARG A 129 4.55 -7.41 -22.14
C ARG A 129 5.17 -8.20 -23.31
N PRO A 130 6.10 -7.64 -24.10
CA PRO A 130 6.88 -8.40 -25.10
C PRO A 130 7.54 -9.67 -24.55
N GLN A 131 8.16 -9.59 -23.37
CA GLN A 131 8.76 -10.75 -22.70
C GLN A 131 7.74 -11.86 -22.44
N GLN A 132 6.58 -11.51 -21.88
CA GLN A 132 5.53 -12.47 -21.59
C GLN A 132 4.93 -13.09 -22.86
N MET A 133 4.77 -12.30 -23.93
CA MET A 133 4.30 -12.80 -25.23
C MET A 133 5.28 -13.83 -25.81
N LEU A 134 6.58 -13.55 -25.78
CA LEU A 134 7.62 -14.49 -26.22
C LEU A 134 7.61 -15.77 -25.38
N LEU A 135 7.63 -15.66 -24.05
CA LEU A 135 7.61 -16.83 -23.17
C LEU A 135 6.39 -17.73 -23.43
N ARG A 136 5.21 -17.13 -23.56
CA ARG A 136 3.97 -17.87 -23.88
C ARG A 136 4.06 -18.61 -25.21
N GLY A 137 4.56 -17.96 -26.26
CA GLY A 137 4.62 -18.58 -27.58
C GLY A 137 5.77 -19.57 -27.79
N LEU A 138 6.87 -19.41 -27.05
CA LEU A 138 7.97 -20.38 -27.01
C LEU A 138 7.60 -21.64 -26.21
N THR A 139 6.74 -21.50 -25.20
CA THR A 139 6.25 -22.63 -24.39
C THR A 139 5.23 -23.47 -25.16
N GLY A 140 5.31 -24.80 -25.08
CA GLY A 140 4.35 -25.68 -25.73
C GLY A 140 4.58 -27.16 -25.43
N ARG A 141 3.61 -28.01 -25.78
CA ARG A 141 3.70 -29.46 -25.55
C ARG A 141 4.89 -30.05 -26.33
N GLY A 142 5.84 -30.67 -25.63
CA GLY A 142 7.04 -31.25 -26.21
C GLY A 142 8.17 -30.27 -26.52
N ARG A 143 8.04 -28.99 -26.13
CA ARG A 143 9.10 -27.98 -26.26
C ARG A 143 9.86 -27.80 -24.95
N SER A 144 11.13 -27.42 -25.06
CA SER A 144 12.02 -27.06 -23.95
C SER A 144 11.42 -25.93 -23.11
N ARG A 145 11.79 -25.82 -21.84
CA ARG A 145 11.42 -24.65 -21.02
C ARG A 145 12.31 -23.46 -21.42
N PRO A 146 11.77 -22.41 -22.05
CA PRO A 146 12.56 -21.24 -22.39
C PRO A 146 12.82 -20.40 -21.15
N THR A 147 13.97 -19.76 -21.10
CA THR A 147 14.30 -18.70 -20.14
C THR A 147 14.88 -17.55 -20.94
N LEU A 148 14.35 -16.34 -20.75
CA LEU A 148 14.89 -15.17 -21.44
C LEU A 148 16.17 -14.70 -20.77
N LEU A 149 17.13 -14.23 -21.55
CA LEU A 149 18.39 -13.66 -21.08
C LEU A 149 18.67 -12.37 -21.85
N TRP A 150 19.08 -11.31 -21.18
CA TRP A 150 19.52 -10.09 -21.86
C TRP A 150 20.73 -10.39 -22.74
N ARG A 151 20.67 -10.02 -24.02
CA ARG A 151 21.74 -10.27 -25.00
C ARG A 151 23.07 -9.65 -24.55
N SER A 152 23.01 -8.47 -23.96
CA SER A 152 24.15 -7.76 -23.34
C SER A 152 24.82 -8.58 -22.22
N VAL A 153 24.03 -9.20 -21.35
CA VAL A 153 24.51 -10.12 -20.29
C VAL A 153 25.16 -11.35 -20.92
N ALA A 154 24.54 -11.95 -21.93
CA ALA A 154 25.08 -13.12 -22.60
C ALA A 154 26.45 -12.80 -23.22
N VAL A 155 26.58 -11.69 -23.94
CA VAL A 155 27.85 -11.23 -24.53
C VAL A 155 28.94 -11.08 -23.48
N LEU A 156 28.62 -10.47 -22.33
CA LEU A 156 29.56 -10.33 -21.22
C LEU A 156 29.94 -11.68 -20.60
N LEU A 157 29.01 -12.63 -20.48
CA LEU A 157 29.31 -13.97 -20.01
C LEU A 157 30.24 -14.76 -20.96
N ASP A 158 30.11 -14.60 -22.28
CA ASP A 158 31.09 -15.22 -23.21
C ASP A 158 32.50 -14.65 -23.03
N ALA A 159 32.62 -13.36 -22.73
CA ALA A 159 33.92 -12.75 -22.45
C ALA A 159 34.49 -13.20 -21.10
N LEU A 160 33.67 -13.22 -20.05
CA LEU A 160 34.05 -13.62 -18.69
C LEU A 160 34.37 -15.12 -18.59
N ASP A 161 33.41 -15.97 -18.91
CA ASP A 161 33.50 -17.42 -18.69
C ASP A 161 34.26 -18.12 -19.82
N GLY A 162 34.31 -17.52 -21.00
CA GLY A 162 35.17 -17.97 -22.10
C GLY A 162 36.66 -17.64 -21.91
N GLY A 163 37.04 -17.02 -20.78
CA GLY A 163 38.44 -16.73 -20.46
C GLY A 163 39.10 -15.66 -21.34
N ARG A 164 38.29 -14.78 -21.96
CA ARG A 164 38.80 -13.73 -22.87
C ARG A 164 39.30 -12.50 -22.13
N LEU A 165 38.88 -12.32 -20.88
CA LEU A 165 39.27 -11.19 -20.05
C LEU A 165 40.38 -11.58 -19.08
N SER A 166 41.49 -10.86 -19.10
CA SER A 166 42.73 -11.22 -18.37
C SER A 166 42.95 -10.47 -17.05
N ASN A 167 42.17 -9.43 -16.74
CA ASN A 167 42.31 -8.60 -15.52
C ASN A 167 40.95 -8.20 -14.92
N VAL A 168 40.05 -9.17 -14.71
CA VAL A 168 38.71 -8.88 -14.16
C VAL A 168 38.68 -8.87 -12.63
N ALA A 169 38.02 -7.86 -12.06
CA ALA A 169 37.83 -7.72 -10.62
C ALA A 169 36.41 -7.25 -10.30
N ALA A 170 35.95 -7.56 -9.07
CA ALA A 170 34.71 -7.00 -8.55
C ALA A 170 34.81 -5.47 -8.47
N GLY A 171 33.74 -4.78 -8.87
CA GLY A 171 33.66 -3.34 -8.94
C GLY A 171 33.95 -2.74 -10.32
N MET A 172 34.53 -3.51 -11.25
CA MET A 172 34.78 -3.02 -12.62
C MET A 172 33.47 -2.66 -13.34
N MET A 173 33.47 -1.51 -14.01
CA MET A 173 32.39 -1.03 -14.86
C MET A 173 32.63 -1.44 -16.31
N ILE A 174 31.74 -2.27 -16.85
CA ILE A 174 31.83 -2.77 -18.22
C ILE A 174 30.65 -2.24 -19.03
N VAL A 175 30.95 -1.64 -20.18
CA VAL A 175 29.96 -1.26 -21.17
C VAL A 175 29.88 -2.35 -22.23
N VAL A 176 28.68 -2.79 -22.56
CA VAL A 176 28.42 -3.76 -23.63
C VAL A 176 27.59 -3.08 -24.70
N LEU A 177 28.11 -3.09 -25.93
CA LEU A 177 27.48 -2.58 -27.14
C LEU A 177 27.02 -3.76 -28.01
N THR A 178 25.71 -3.90 -28.21
CA THR A 178 25.13 -4.86 -29.15
C THR A 178 24.60 -4.13 -30.38
N HIS A 179 25.03 -4.54 -31.57
CA HIS A 179 24.58 -3.94 -32.81
C HIS A 179 23.18 -4.47 -33.18
N GLU A 180 22.20 -3.57 -33.28
CA GLU A 180 20.79 -3.86 -33.52
C GLU A 180 20.29 -3.22 -34.84
N GLY A 181 19.02 -3.45 -35.18
CA GLY A 181 18.43 -2.97 -36.43
C GLY A 181 18.39 -1.45 -36.58
N ASP A 182 18.13 -0.72 -35.50
CA ASP A 182 17.89 0.72 -35.47
C ASP A 182 19.00 1.52 -34.77
N GLY A 183 20.12 0.88 -34.44
CA GLY A 183 21.28 1.52 -33.83
C GLY A 183 22.15 0.53 -33.06
N ILE A 184 22.84 1.03 -32.05
CA ILE A 184 23.67 0.24 -31.15
C ILE A 184 23.07 0.30 -29.75
N ALA A 185 22.59 -0.83 -29.24
CA ALA A 185 22.10 -0.92 -27.88
C ALA A 185 23.29 -0.98 -26.92
N MET A 186 23.27 -0.10 -25.92
CA MET A 186 24.29 0.02 -24.89
C MET A 186 23.70 -0.35 -23.54
N GLN A 187 24.41 -1.22 -22.82
CA GLN A 187 24.17 -1.51 -21.41
C GLN A 187 25.45 -1.36 -20.60
N ARG A 188 25.29 -0.92 -19.35
CA ARG A 188 26.36 -0.82 -18.36
C ARG A 188 26.18 -1.86 -17.25
N PHE A 189 27.26 -2.54 -16.92
CA PHE A 189 27.32 -3.51 -15.83
C PHE A 189 28.38 -3.13 -14.82
N VAL A 190 28.15 -3.52 -13.57
CA VAL A 190 29.20 -3.59 -12.55
C VAL A 190 29.46 -5.05 -12.25
N LEU A 191 30.72 -5.51 -12.30
CA LEU A 191 31.03 -6.87 -11.90
C LEU A 191 30.93 -7.02 -10.38
N ARG A 192 30.20 -8.04 -9.91
CA ARG A 192 30.07 -8.36 -8.49
C ARG A 192 30.59 -9.75 -8.21
N GLY A 193 31.26 -9.89 -7.06
CA GLY A 193 31.51 -11.20 -6.47
C GLY A 193 30.21 -11.81 -5.97
N LEU A 194 30.10 -13.13 -6.05
CA LEU A 194 28.97 -13.86 -5.51
C LEU A 194 29.33 -14.44 -4.14
N ASP A 195 28.68 -13.98 -3.07
CA ASP A 195 28.99 -14.38 -1.69
C ASP A 195 28.95 -15.90 -1.46
N ALA A 196 28.06 -16.61 -2.17
CA ALA A 196 27.91 -18.06 -2.07
C ALA A 196 28.86 -18.85 -3.01
N HIS A 197 29.62 -18.16 -3.86
CA HIS A 197 30.48 -18.77 -4.89
C HIS A 197 31.81 -18.00 -5.00
N ASP A 198 32.74 -18.31 -4.10
CA ASP A 198 34.07 -17.70 -4.04
C ASP A 198 34.77 -17.70 -5.40
N GLY A 199 35.29 -16.54 -5.80
CA GLY A 199 36.02 -16.35 -7.05
C GLY A 199 35.15 -16.25 -8.31
N VAL A 200 33.82 -16.42 -8.21
CA VAL A 200 32.91 -16.25 -9.34
C VAL A 200 32.38 -14.81 -9.40
N LEU A 201 32.54 -14.20 -10.57
CA LEU A 201 31.98 -12.88 -10.87
C LEU A 201 30.67 -13.01 -11.66
N ALA A 202 29.73 -12.11 -11.40
CA ALA A 202 28.51 -11.95 -12.16
C ALA A 202 28.29 -10.48 -12.53
N PRO A 203 27.73 -10.20 -13.71
CA PRO A 203 27.34 -8.84 -14.08
C PRO A 203 26.11 -8.39 -13.27
N GLU A 204 26.17 -7.22 -12.64
CA GLU A 204 25.02 -6.52 -12.07
C GLU A 204 24.50 -5.50 -13.08
N ARG A 205 23.25 -5.66 -13.48
CA ARG A 205 22.50 -4.75 -14.34
C ARG A 205 21.70 -3.79 -13.46
N ALA A 206 21.99 -2.50 -13.55
CA ALA A 206 21.40 -1.49 -12.68
C ALA A 206 20.19 -0.74 -13.28
N ALA A 207 20.05 -0.76 -14.61
CA ALA A 207 19.02 -0.02 -15.34
C ALA A 207 18.75 -0.68 -16.70
N VAL A 208 17.73 -0.20 -17.39
CA VAL A 208 17.45 -0.59 -18.78
C VAL A 208 18.48 0.02 -19.74
N GLY A 209 18.87 -0.75 -20.77
CA GLY A 209 19.76 -0.26 -21.82
C GLY A 209 19.16 0.86 -22.66
N ARG A 210 19.98 1.47 -23.52
CA ARG A 210 19.61 2.59 -24.40
C ARG A 210 20.18 2.37 -25.80
N VAL A 211 19.51 2.85 -26.83
CA VAL A 211 20.00 2.78 -28.22
C VAL A 211 20.67 4.09 -28.63
N PHE A 212 21.87 3.98 -29.17
CA PHE A 212 22.70 5.09 -29.66
C PHE A 212 22.96 4.95 -31.17
N TRP A 213 23.39 6.04 -31.78
CA TRP A 213 23.84 6.11 -33.19
C TRP A 213 22.89 5.43 -34.18
N PRO A 214 21.67 5.97 -34.38
CA PRO A 214 20.68 5.34 -35.24
C PRO A 214 21.12 5.20 -36.72
N THR A 215 22.01 6.08 -37.19
CA THR A 215 22.65 6.00 -38.52
C THR A 215 23.52 4.76 -38.70
N TRP A 216 24.00 4.19 -37.60
CA TRP A 216 24.74 2.94 -37.59
C TRP A 216 23.85 1.70 -37.56
N GLY A 217 22.54 1.83 -37.33
CA GLY A 217 21.64 0.69 -37.28
C GLY A 217 21.69 -0.20 -38.52
N LEU A 218 21.63 -1.52 -38.32
CA LEU A 218 21.75 -2.49 -39.42
C LEU A 218 20.73 -2.29 -40.54
N GLU A 219 19.52 -1.79 -40.24
CA GLU A 219 18.52 -1.42 -41.27
C GLU A 219 19.01 -0.25 -42.11
N CYS A 220 19.58 0.80 -41.50
CA CYS A 220 20.10 1.97 -42.23
C CYS A 220 21.26 1.58 -43.16
N LEU A 221 22.15 0.70 -42.67
CA LEU A 221 23.25 0.15 -43.47
C LEU A 221 22.74 -0.72 -44.62
N LEU A 222 21.75 -1.58 -44.34
CA LEU A 222 21.12 -2.44 -45.34
C LEU A 222 20.40 -1.62 -46.43
N GLU A 223 19.65 -0.58 -46.04
CA GLU A 223 18.98 0.34 -46.95
C GLU A 223 19.98 1.07 -47.86
N THR A 224 21.12 1.48 -47.30
CA THR A 224 22.20 2.11 -48.07
C THR A 224 22.75 1.16 -49.13
N LEU A 225 23.12 -0.07 -48.76
CA LEU A 225 23.59 -1.07 -49.73
C LEU A 225 22.53 -1.48 -50.74
N THR A 226 21.27 -1.56 -50.31
CA THR A 226 20.14 -1.85 -51.21
C THR A 226 20.02 -0.76 -52.27
N ARG A 227 20.14 0.52 -51.90
CA ARG A 227 20.13 1.63 -52.85
C ARG A 227 21.30 1.59 -53.82
N GLU A 228 22.51 1.28 -53.33
CA GLU A 228 23.69 1.13 -54.18
C GLU A 228 23.55 -0.07 -55.15
N LEU A 229 22.95 -1.17 -54.69
CA LEU A 229 22.65 -2.33 -55.53
C LEU A 229 21.67 -1.97 -56.65
N HIS A 230 20.57 -1.29 -56.33
CA HIS A 230 19.59 -0.83 -57.33
C HIS A 230 20.22 0.10 -58.35
N ALA A 231 21.10 1.01 -57.92
CA ALA A 231 21.83 1.90 -58.82
C ALA A 231 22.79 1.15 -59.75
N ALA A 232 23.43 0.07 -59.27
CA ALA A 232 24.30 -0.78 -60.08
C ALA A 232 23.52 -1.72 -61.02
N ASN A 233 22.25 -2.04 -60.69
CA ASN A 233 21.42 -3.00 -61.42
C ASN A 233 20.04 -2.42 -61.76
N PRO A 234 19.92 -1.47 -62.72
CA PRO A 234 18.64 -0.84 -63.08
C PRO A 234 17.54 -1.82 -63.49
N ALA A 235 17.92 -3.00 -64.03
CA ALA A 235 17.00 -4.05 -64.44
C ALA A 235 16.16 -4.64 -63.28
N LEU A 236 16.50 -4.36 -62.02
CA LEU A 236 15.69 -4.74 -60.84
C LEU A 236 14.39 -3.93 -60.73
N GLU A 237 14.33 -2.73 -61.32
CA GLU A 237 13.14 -1.86 -61.26
C GLU A 237 12.17 -2.12 -62.42
N GLU A 238 12.67 -2.61 -63.55
CA GLU A 238 11.89 -2.76 -64.79
C GLU A 238 10.89 -3.92 -64.74
N PHE A 239 11.21 -4.99 -64.01
CA PHE A 239 10.39 -6.19 -63.90
C PHE A 239 10.43 -6.70 -62.46
N GLY A 240 9.27 -6.96 -61.86
CA GLY A 240 9.19 -7.56 -60.53
C GLY A 240 10.05 -8.83 -60.45
N ALA A 241 10.84 -8.96 -59.39
CA ALA A 241 11.77 -10.06 -59.19
C ALA A 241 11.87 -10.43 -57.70
N GLU A 242 12.43 -11.61 -57.42
CA GLU A 242 12.69 -12.00 -56.04
C GLU A 242 13.66 -11.04 -55.34
N THR A 243 13.48 -10.86 -54.03
CA THR A 243 14.32 -9.94 -53.25
C THR A 243 15.77 -10.44 -53.22
N PRO A 244 16.75 -9.65 -53.72
CA PRO A 244 18.17 -10.02 -53.70
C PRO A 244 18.68 -10.25 -52.28
N ARG A 245 19.53 -11.26 -52.06
CA ARG A 245 20.21 -11.45 -50.78
C ARG A 245 21.54 -10.71 -50.72
N LEU A 246 22.07 -10.30 -51.88
CA LEU A 246 23.40 -9.70 -51.99
C LEU A 246 23.67 -8.54 -51.02
N PRO A 247 22.74 -7.59 -50.74
CA PRO A 247 23.00 -6.52 -49.77
C PRO A 247 23.29 -7.05 -48.36
N LEU A 248 22.58 -8.11 -47.93
CA LEU A 248 22.83 -8.76 -46.63
C LEU A 248 24.17 -9.50 -46.65
N THR A 249 24.50 -10.20 -47.73
CA THR A 249 25.80 -10.87 -47.89
C THR A 249 26.95 -9.87 -47.82
N LEU A 250 26.84 -8.73 -48.52
CA LEU A 250 27.84 -7.66 -48.49
C LEU A 250 27.97 -6.99 -47.11
N LEU A 251 26.90 -6.98 -46.32
CA LEU A 251 26.92 -6.40 -44.98
C LEU A 251 27.53 -7.35 -43.94
N LEU A 252 27.22 -8.64 -44.01
CA LEU A 252 27.40 -9.58 -42.90
C LEU A 252 28.40 -10.73 -43.16
N ILE A 253 28.75 -11.00 -44.42
CA ILE A 253 29.63 -12.13 -44.80
C ILE A 253 30.99 -11.63 -45.27
N GLU A 254 32.04 -12.29 -44.77
CA GLU A 254 33.42 -12.07 -45.21
C GLU A 254 33.65 -12.62 -46.62
N PRO A 255 34.45 -11.95 -47.46
CA PRO A 255 34.90 -12.51 -48.73
C PRO A 255 35.84 -13.72 -48.53
N PRO A 256 35.91 -14.65 -49.51
CA PRO A 256 35.21 -14.62 -50.80
C PRO A 256 33.77 -15.14 -50.69
N PHE A 257 32.84 -14.46 -51.35
CA PHE A 257 31.47 -14.94 -51.58
C PHE A 257 31.22 -15.03 -53.09
N GLU A 258 30.27 -15.87 -53.49
CA GLU A 258 29.94 -16.07 -54.90
C GLU A 258 29.30 -14.82 -55.49
N LEU A 259 30.01 -14.19 -56.43
CA LEU A 259 29.50 -13.12 -57.28
C LEU A 259 29.61 -13.56 -58.74
N PRO A 260 28.62 -13.23 -59.58
CA PRO A 260 27.39 -12.44 -59.34
C PRO A 260 26.24 -13.26 -58.69
N GLU A 261 25.24 -12.60 -58.09
CA GLU A 261 24.03 -13.28 -57.56
C GLU A 261 23.03 -13.52 -58.70
N ILE A 262 22.48 -14.74 -58.83
CA ILE A 262 21.44 -15.04 -59.82
C ILE A 262 20.09 -15.12 -59.11
N ILE A 263 19.14 -14.30 -59.56
CA ILE A 263 17.79 -14.24 -59.02
C ILE A 263 16.71 -14.56 -60.05
N ARG A 264 15.50 -14.87 -59.59
CA ARG A 264 14.33 -15.15 -60.45
C ARG A 264 13.39 -13.95 -60.61
N ARG A 265 13.01 -13.64 -61.84
CA ARG A 265 11.98 -12.65 -62.20
C ARG A 265 10.58 -13.23 -62.01
N ASP A 266 9.57 -12.37 -61.84
CA ASP A 266 8.17 -12.78 -61.67
C ASP A 266 7.60 -13.50 -62.89
N ASN A 267 8.15 -13.26 -64.07
CA ASN A 267 7.81 -13.98 -65.30
C ASN A 267 8.47 -15.38 -65.40
N GLY A 268 9.33 -15.74 -64.43
CA GLY A 268 10.03 -17.02 -64.37
C GLY A 268 11.44 -17.03 -64.95
N ASP A 269 11.88 -15.95 -65.61
CA ASP A 269 13.23 -15.80 -66.16
C ASP A 269 14.28 -15.59 -65.06
N TRP A 270 15.56 -15.75 -65.42
CA TRP A 270 16.69 -15.49 -64.54
C TRP A 270 17.31 -14.11 -64.81
N LEU A 271 17.71 -13.43 -63.75
CA LEU A 271 18.42 -12.16 -63.77
C LEU A 271 19.71 -12.29 -62.97
N GLN A 272 20.83 -11.96 -63.60
CA GLN A 272 22.12 -11.83 -62.91
C GLN A 272 22.21 -10.43 -62.29
N ILE A 273 22.66 -10.36 -61.04
CA ILE A 273 22.87 -9.14 -60.26
C ILE A 273 24.36 -9.02 -59.96
N ASP A 274 24.92 -7.88 -60.35
CA ASP A 274 26.31 -7.54 -60.07
C ASP A 274 26.41 -6.81 -58.72
N ALA A 275 27.49 -7.06 -57.98
CA ALA A 275 27.75 -6.35 -56.73
C ALA A 275 28.09 -4.87 -56.99
N PRO A 276 27.60 -3.94 -56.16
CA PRO A 276 28.11 -2.58 -56.14
C PRO A 276 29.59 -2.56 -55.72
N VAL A 277 30.27 -1.44 -55.96
CA VAL A 277 31.69 -1.25 -55.61
C VAL A 277 31.94 -1.57 -54.13
N GLU A 278 32.90 -2.45 -53.87
CA GLU A 278 33.27 -2.87 -52.52
C GLU A 278 33.99 -1.75 -51.75
N ARG A 279 33.22 -0.93 -51.02
CA ARG A 279 33.73 0.06 -50.07
C ARG A 279 33.10 -0.12 -48.69
N PRO A 280 33.85 0.11 -47.60
CA PRO A 280 33.27 0.17 -46.26
C PRO A 280 32.19 1.26 -46.19
N ILE A 281 31.08 0.97 -45.53
CA ILE A 281 30.05 1.97 -45.26
C ILE A 281 30.56 2.87 -44.14
N THR A 282 30.42 4.19 -44.31
CA THR A 282 30.89 5.19 -43.35
C THR A 282 29.75 6.15 -42.96
N PRO A 283 28.81 5.72 -42.11
CA PRO A 283 27.81 6.61 -41.54
C PRO A 283 28.45 7.61 -40.58
N ASP A 284 27.75 8.71 -40.32
CA ASP A 284 28.15 9.65 -39.28
C ASP A 284 28.08 8.98 -37.90
N PHE A 285 29.12 9.22 -37.09
CA PHE A 285 29.24 8.75 -35.72
C PHE A 285 29.51 9.95 -34.81
N ASP A 286 28.55 10.29 -33.95
CA ASP A 286 28.74 11.37 -32.98
C ASP A 286 29.49 10.87 -31.75
N VAL A 287 30.70 11.38 -31.60
CA VAL A 287 31.67 10.98 -30.56
C VAL A 287 31.47 11.82 -29.29
N ALA A 288 30.78 12.95 -29.39
CA ALA A 288 30.66 13.94 -28.32
C ALA A 288 29.38 13.79 -27.49
N ASP A 289 28.74 12.61 -27.52
CA ASP A 289 27.50 12.36 -26.80
C ASP A 289 27.75 12.43 -25.27
N PRO A 290 27.16 13.41 -24.56
CA PRO A 290 27.39 13.62 -23.13
C PRO A 290 26.80 12.51 -22.25
N ASP A 291 25.95 11.63 -22.80
CA ASP A 291 25.30 10.55 -22.08
C ASP A 291 26.14 9.26 -22.01
N LEU A 292 27.33 9.24 -22.63
CA LEU A 292 28.22 8.07 -22.59
C LEU A 292 28.81 7.89 -21.18
N PRO A 293 28.57 6.74 -20.52
CA PRO A 293 29.06 6.53 -19.16
C PRO A 293 30.57 6.23 -19.16
N PRO A 294 31.25 6.49 -18.02
CA PRO A 294 32.60 5.99 -17.80
C PRO A 294 32.61 4.45 -17.83
N ALA A 295 33.68 3.88 -18.35
CA ALA A 295 33.87 2.43 -18.47
C ALA A 295 35.34 2.07 -18.22
N ASP A 296 35.57 0.93 -17.58
CA ASP A 296 36.90 0.31 -17.47
C ASP A 296 37.20 -0.57 -18.68
N LEU A 297 36.15 -1.09 -19.33
CA LEU A 297 36.21 -1.94 -20.52
C LEU A 297 34.94 -1.76 -21.37
N VAL A 298 35.10 -1.75 -22.69
CA VAL A 298 34.00 -1.74 -23.65
C VAL A 298 34.02 -3.02 -24.48
N LEU A 299 32.92 -3.78 -24.45
CA LEU A 299 32.71 -4.96 -25.29
C LEU A 299 31.79 -4.61 -26.45
N VAL A 300 32.16 -4.99 -27.67
CA VAL A 300 31.35 -4.72 -28.87
C VAL A 300 31.03 -6.03 -29.57
N THR A 301 29.75 -6.32 -29.78
CA THR A 301 29.33 -7.42 -30.66
C THR A 301 28.53 -6.88 -31.84
N SER A 302 28.89 -7.34 -33.04
CA SER A 302 28.23 -6.95 -34.27
C SER A 302 28.25 -8.08 -35.29
N PRO A 303 27.15 -8.31 -36.03
CA PRO A 303 27.12 -9.30 -37.11
C PRO A 303 27.78 -8.79 -38.40
N LEU A 304 28.33 -7.56 -38.39
CA LEU A 304 29.02 -6.99 -39.55
C LEU A 304 30.24 -7.81 -39.96
N ALA A 305 30.45 -7.91 -41.27
CA ALA A 305 31.72 -8.34 -41.85
C ALA A 305 32.85 -7.38 -41.40
N ALA A 306 34.09 -7.89 -41.32
CA ALA A 306 35.26 -7.26 -40.73
C ALA A 306 35.51 -5.88 -41.34
N ARG A 307 35.39 -5.77 -42.67
CA ARG A 307 35.54 -4.49 -43.39
C ARG A 307 34.66 -3.35 -42.83
N HIS A 308 33.46 -3.66 -42.35
CA HIS A 308 32.52 -2.69 -41.78
C HIS A 308 32.67 -2.62 -40.25
N ARG A 309 32.91 -3.78 -39.61
CA ARG A 309 33.11 -3.90 -38.16
C ARG A 309 34.34 -3.15 -37.67
N ASP A 310 35.45 -3.20 -38.41
CA ASP A 310 36.70 -2.51 -38.06
C ASP A 310 36.49 -0.98 -38.04
N ARG A 311 35.64 -0.47 -38.94
CA ARG A 311 35.26 0.93 -38.94
C ARG A 311 34.42 1.29 -37.71
N LEU A 312 33.41 0.48 -37.40
CA LEU A 312 32.61 0.65 -36.19
C LEU A 312 33.49 0.65 -34.93
N GLU A 313 34.40 -0.32 -34.82
CA GLU A 313 35.31 -0.44 -33.69
C GLU A 313 36.23 0.79 -33.56
N ALA A 314 36.73 1.32 -34.68
CA ALA A 314 37.53 2.54 -34.68
C ALA A 314 36.74 3.77 -34.20
N ASP A 315 35.46 3.86 -34.54
CA ASP A 315 34.58 4.95 -34.07
C ASP A 315 34.23 4.79 -32.57
N VAL A 316 33.96 3.56 -32.10
CA VAL A 316 33.75 3.26 -30.67
C VAL A 316 35.01 3.58 -29.84
N ARG A 317 36.21 3.21 -30.30
CA ARG A 317 37.48 3.58 -29.63
C ARG A 317 37.67 5.09 -29.53
N ARG A 318 37.12 5.86 -30.47
CA ARG A 318 37.16 7.33 -30.42
C ARG A 318 36.24 7.88 -29.34
N ALA A 319 35.11 7.22 -29.09
CA ALA A 319 34.15 7.60 -28.03
C ALA A 319 34.64 7.28 -26.61
N TRP A 320 35.48 6.26 -26.44
CA TRP A 320 36.12 5.94 -25.16
C TRP A 320 37.65 6.00 -25.24
N PRO A 321 38.24 7.21 -25.30
CA PRO A 321 39.68 7.37 -25.42
C PRO A 321 40.40 6.81 -24.18
N GLY A 322 41.37 5.92 -24.40
CA GLY A 322 42.18 5.31 -23.34
C GLY A 322 41.54 4.11 -22.64
N VAL A 323 40.33 3.71 -23.02
CA VAL A 323 39.67 2.50 -22.53
C VAL A 323 39.89 1.35 -23.53
N GLU A 324 40.06 0.14 -23.02
CA GLU A 324 40.14 -1.04 -23.87
C GLU A 324 38.79 -1.30 -24.54
N VAL A 325 38.80 -1.47 -25.86
CA VAL A 325 37.63 -1.86 -26.66
C VAL A 325 37.91 -3.23 -27.26
N MET A 326 37.07 -4.21 -26.91
CA MET A 326 37.19 -5.60 -27.36
C MET A 326 36.02 -5.96 -28.27
N ALA A 327 36.30 -6.18 -29.56
CA ALA A 327 35.35 -6.74 -30.50
C ALA A 327 35.20 -8.26 -30.29
N LEU A 328 33.95 -8.71 -30.15
CA LEU A 328 33.58 -10.10 -29.93
C LEU A 328 32.96 -10.72 -31.20
N ASN A 329 33.03 -12.04 -31.30
CA ASN A 329 32.49 -12.78 -32.44
C ASN A 329 30.94 -12.69 -32.49
N PRO A 330 30.28 -12.71 -33.66
CA PRO A 330 28.82 -12.67 -33.75
C PRO A 330 28.09 -13.72 -32.89
N ALA A 331 28.64 -14.93 -32.76
CA ALA A 331 28.08 -16.01 -31.95
C ALA A 331 28.33 -15.89 -30.43
N SER A 332 28.90 -14.77 -29.95
CA SER A 332 29.23 -14.58 -28.53
C SER A 332 27.98 -14.57 -27.64
N ALA A 333 26.88 -13.96 -28.10
CA ALA A 333 25.63 -13.99 -27.34
C ALA A 333 25.10 -15.43 -27.17
N ALA A 334 25.17 -16.27 -28.21
CA ALA A 334 24.73 -17.66 -28.14
C ALA A 334 25.61 -18.51 -27.19
N ARG A 335 26.95 -18.35 -27.23
CA ARG A 335 27.86 -19.02 -26.29
C ARG A 335 27.66 -18.55 -24.85
N GLY A 336 27.53 -17.24 -24.66
CA GLY A 336 27.22 -16.64 -23.36
C GLY A 336 25.92 -17.15 -22.74
N ALA A 337 24.89 -17.34 -23.56
CA ALA A 337 23.64 -17.94 -23.13
C ALA A 337 23.80 -19.42 -22.75
N LEU A 338 24.70 -20.17 -23.40
CA LEU A 338 25.05 -21.52 -22.96
C LEU A 338 25.76 -21.50 -21.59
N TYR A 339 26.73 -20.60 -21.39
CA TYR A 339 27.38 -20.43 -20.07
C TYR A 339 26.37 -20.05 -18.97
N ALA A 340 25.41 -19.18 -19.28
CA ALA A 340 24.30 -18.89 -18.37
C ALA A 340 23.48 -20.15 -18.05
N ALA A 341 23.14 -20.95 -19.06
CA ALA A 341 22.41 -22.21 -18.87
C ALA A 341 23.16 -23.19 -17.97
N GLU A 342 24.49 -23.28 -18.12
CA GLU A 342 25.37 -24.10 -17.29
C GLU A 342 25.45 -23.59 -15.85
N ARG A 343 25.61 -22.28 -15.66
CA ARG A 343 25.56 -21.64 -14.34
C ARG A 343 24.23 -21.96 -13.63
N ILE A 344 23.10 -21.80 -14.32
CA ILE A 344 21.77 -22.14 -13.77
C ILE A 344 21.68 -23.64 -13.42
N ALA A 345 22.23 -24.53 -14.25
CA ALA A 345 22.24 -25.97 -13.96
C ALA A 345 23.07 -26.33 -12.70
N ARG A 346 24.04 -25.48 -12.34
CA ARG A 346 24.87 -25.59 -11.13
C ARG A 346 24.39 -24.72 -9.97
N ASP A 347 23.21 -24.10 -10.09
CA ASP A 347 22.64 -23.16 -9.13
C ASP A 347 23.48 -21.89 -8.88
N ILE A 348 24.35 -21.53 -9.83
CA ILE A 348 25.19 -20.33 -9.80
C ILE A 348 24.44 -19.17 -10.45
N PRO A 349 24.32 -17.99 -9.80
CA PRO A 349 23.86 -16.77 -10.44
C PRO A 349 24.65 -16.42 -11.70
N HIS A 350 23.93 -16.21 -12.81
CA HIS A 350 24.53 -15.83 -14.10
C HIS A 350 24.52 -14.31 -14.31
N TYR A 351 23.64 -13.59 -13.63
CA TYR A 351 23.68 -12.13 -13.46
C TYR A 351 22.86 -11.71 -12.25
N LEU A 352 23.00 -10.46 -11.84
CA LEU A 352 22.18 -9.78 -10.86
C LEU A 352 21.38 -8.68 -11.57
N ASP A 353 20.09 -8.55 -11.29
CA ASP A 353 19.24 -7.50 -11.85
C ASP A 353 18.71 -6.62 -10.72
N ARG A 354 18.73 -5.31 -10.93
CA ARG A 354 18.04 -4.37 -10.07
C ARG A 354 16.60 -4.25 -10.54
N LEU A 355 15.65 -4.57 -9.66
CA LEU A 355 14.23 -4.50 -9.99
C LEU A 355 13.73 -3.07 -9.90
N ASP A 356 12.75 -2.72 -10.75
CA ASP A 356 12.04 -1.45 -10.61
C ASP A 356 11.28 -1.43 -9.28
N PRO A 357 11.32 -0.32 -8.53
CA PRO A 357 10.60 -0.23 -7.27
C PRO A 357 9.09 -0.26 -7.52
N ILE A 358 8.39 -0.97 -6.64
CA ILE A 358 6.93 -1.07 -6.64
C ILE A 358 6.47 -0.85 -5.21
N ALA A 359 5.53 0.05 -5.00
CA ALA A 359 4.94 0.33 -3.70
C ALA A 359 3.41 0.34 -3.76
N LEU A 360 2.77 0.11 -2.62
CA LEU A 360 1.32 0.09 -2.48
C LEU A 360 0.88 1.15 -1.46
N ALA A 361 -0.17 1.91 -1.78
CA ALA A 361 -0.78 2.81 -0.81
C ALA A 361 -1.47 2.02 0.31
N VAL A 362 -1.07 2.26 1.55
CA VAL A 362 -1.60 1.63 2.77
C VAL A 362 -1.84 2.68 3.84
N LEU A 363 -2.63 2.35 4.86
CA LEU A 363 -2.71 3.16 6.09
C LEU A 363 -1.71 2.59 7.10
N ARG A 364 -0.73 3.40 7.51
CA ARG A 364 0.23 3.10 8.56
C ARG A 364 0.11 4.16 9.64
N ASP A 365 -0.11 3.73 10.87
CA ASP A 365 -0.31 4.65 12.02
C ASP A 365 -1.37 5.73 11.73
N ASP A 366 -2.45 5.33 11.07
CA ASP A 366 -3.57 6.17 10.61
C ASP A 366 -3.26 7.19 9.48
N GLU A 367 -2.03 7.23 8.99
CA GLU A 367 -1.58 8.05 7.86
C GLU A 367 -1.44 7.22 6.56
N PRO A 368 -1.92 7.72 5.42
CA PRO A 368 -1.72 7.07 4.15
C PRO A 368 -0.26 7.20 3.70
N VAL A 369 0.40 6.08 3.46
CA VAL A 369 1.78 6.01 2.95
C VAL A 369 1.90 4.99 1.83
N PHE A 370 2.89 5.16 0.96
CA PHE A 370 3.31 4.10 0.04
C PHE A 370 4.29 3.17 0.76
N GLN A 371 3.89 1.92 0.94
CA GLN A 371 4.75 0.87 1.48
C GLN A 371 5.36 0.06 0.35
N ASP A 372 6.69 -0.06 0.37
CA ASP A 372 7.45 -0.79 -0.65
C ASP A 372 7.09 -2.29 -0.66
N LEU A 373 6.78 -2.79 -1.85
CA LEU A 373 6.76 -4.21 -2.18
C LEU A 373 8.10 -4.63 -2.80
N ILE A 374 8.69 -3.76 -3.63
CA ILE A 374 10.06 -3.86 -4.12
C ILE A 374 10.79 -2.57 -3.72
N PRO A 375 11.79 -2.65 -2.81
CA PRO A 375 12.65 -1.52 -2.47
C PRO A 375 13.46 -1.01 -3.66
N ARG A 376 13.89 0.26 -3.60
CA ARG A 376 14.66 0.93 -4.69
C ARG A 376 16.01 0.28 -5.03
N ASP A 377 16.60 -0.43 -4.07
CA ASP A 377 17.90 -1.10 -4.19
C ASP A 377 17.79 -2.63 -4.29
N ALA A 378 16.56 -3.14 -4.44
CA ALA A 378 16.31 -4.57 -4.55
C ALA A 378 17.07 -5.18 -5.74
N THR A 379 18.06 -5.99 -5.42
CA THR A 379 18.91 -6.68 -6.38
C THR A 379 18.70 -8.18 -6.26
N VAL A 380 18.44 -8.84 -7.38
CA VAL A 380 17.96 -10.22 -7.41
C VAL A 380 18.76 -11.00 -8.44
N PRO A 381 19.24 -12.21 -8.11
CA PRO A 381 19.86 -13.07 -9.11
C PRO A 381 18.88 -13.42 -10.24
N GLY A 382 19.34 -13.37 -11.49
CA GLY A 382 18.48 -13.50 -12.68
C GLY A 382 17.67 -14.80 -12.80
N ASN A 383 18.05 -15.85 -12.07
CA ASN A 383 17.35 -17.15 -11.99
C ASN A 383 16.59 -17.36 -10.68
N ARG A 384 16.47 -16.32 -9.86
CA ARG A 384 15.76 -16.36 -8.58
C ARG A 384 14.54 -15.46 -8.66
N GLU A 385 13.53 -15.85 -7.92
CA GLU A 385 12.33 -15.06 -7.76
C GLU A 385 12.50 -14.16 -6.52
N TYR A 386 12.25 -12.88 -6.70
CA TYR A 386 12.04 -11.96 -5.60
C TYR A 386 10.65 -12.17 -5.01
N VAL A 387 10.56 -12.21 -3.69
CA VAL A 387 9.30 -12.29 -2.95
C VAL A 387 9.29 -11.15 -1.94
N SER A 388 8.30 -10.26 -2.04
CA SER A 388 8.15 -9.14 -1.10
C SER A 388 7.80 -9.64 0.30
N GLU A 389 8.12 -8.82 1.30
CA GLU A 389 7.44 -8.97 2.60
C GLU A 389 5.92 -8.78 2.40
N PRO A 390 5.08 -9.56 3.10
CA PRO A 390 3.64 -9.43 2.97
C PRO A 390 3.11 -8.19 3.68
N ILE A 391 2.25 -7.43 3.00
CA ILE A 391 1.45 -6.37 3.61
C ILE A 391 0.23 -7.01 4.27
N THR A 392 0.12 -6.88 5.59
CA THR A 392 -0.94 -7.51 6.41
C THR A 392 -1.84 -6.50 7.13
N THR A 393 -1.62 -5.21 6.94
CA THR A 393 -2.35 -4.12 7.63
C THR A 393 -3.68 -3.79 6.97
N LEU A 394 -3.96 -4.36 5.79
CA LEU A 394 -5.14 -4.06 5.00
C LEU A 394 -6.34 -4.92 5.40
N MET A 395 -7.53 -4.32 5.35
CA MET A 395 -8.80 -4.96 5.65
C MET A 395 -9.76 -4.83 4.47
N TRP A 396 -10.46 -5.92 4.15
CA TRP A 396 -11.61 -5.89 3.28
C TRP A 396 -12.86 -5.61 4.10
N ALA A 397 -13.55 -4.51 3.82
CA ALA A 397 -14.69 -4.08 4.64
C ALA A 397 -15.93 -4.96 4.42
N THR A 398 -16.74 -5.09 5.47
CA THR A 398 -18.04 -5.75 5.42
C THR A 398 -18.92 -5.19 4.29
N GLY A 399 -19.56 -6.06 3.53
CA GLY A 399 -20.49 -5.65 2.46
C GLY A 399 -19.84 -5.11 1.18
N MET A 400 -18.50 -4.96 1.13
CA MET A 400 -17.81 -4.59 -0.11
C MET A 400 -17.61 -5.81 -1.01
N THR A 401 -18.00 -5.69 -2.28
CA THR A 401 -17.81 -6.72 -3.31
C THR A 401 -16.50 -6.55 -4.08
N GLN A 402 -15.83 -5.40 -3.95
CA GLN A 402 -14.57 -5.07 -4.63
C GLN A 402 -13.64 -4.27 -3.71
N ALA A 403 -12.33 -4.47 -3.88
CA ALA A 403 -11.30 -3.63 -3.27
C ALA A 403 -10.66 -2.69 -4.30
N ASN A 404 -10.13 -1.58 -3.82
CA ASN A 404 -9.43 -0.58 -4.61
C ASN A 404 -8.03 -0.39 -4.03
N PHE A 405 -7.03 -0.39 -4.91
CA PHE A 405 -5.62 -0.25 -4.56
C PHE A 405 -4.97 0.81 -5.45
N TYR A 406 -4.04 1.57 -4.89
CA TYR A 406 -3.16 2.46 -5.65
C TYR A 406 -1.74 1.89 -5.58
N ILE A 407 -1.16 1.62 -6.75
CA ILE A 407 0.16 1.00 -6.89
C ILE A 407 1.07 2.03 -7.54
N GLN A 408 2.20 2.33 -6.90
CA GLN A 408 3.26 3.14 -7.47
C GLN A 408 4.29 2.23 -8.13
N LYS A 409 4.55 2.43 -9.43
CA LYS A 409 5.63 1.79 -10.18
C LYS A 409 6.72 2.83 -10.47
N GLY A 410 7.97 2.48 -10.20
CA GLY A 410 9.07 3.43 -10.31
C GLY A 410 8.92 4.57 -9.30
N GLU A 411 9.29 5.78 -9.71
CA GLU A 411 9.22 6.95 -8.83
C GLU A 411 7.91 7.73 -8.94
N ARG A 412 7.17 7.62 -10.06
CA ARG A 412 6.05 8.54 -10.35
C ARG A 412 4.80 7.88 -10.90
N GLU A 413 4.90 6.74 -11.55
CA GLU A 413 3.75 6.15 -12.23
C GLU A 413 2.81 5.55 -11.19
N ILE A 414 1.56 6.05 -11.13
CA ILE A 414 0.52 5.49 -10.29
C ILE A 414 -0.45 4.70 -11.15
N ARG A 415 -0.82 3.51 -10.68
CA ARG A 415 -1.87 2.70 -11.27
C ARG A 415 -2.99 2.49 -10.26
N HIS A 416 -4.23 2.73 -10.68
CA HIS A 416 -5.42 2.41 -9.89
C HIS A 416 -5.90 1.01 -10.26
N TRP A 417 -5.85 0.10 -9.29
CA TRP A 417 -6.32 -1.26 -9.44
C TRP A 417 -7.63 -1.47 -8.70
N LYS A 418 -8.65 -1.89 -9.44
CA LYS A 418 -9.92 -2.37 -8.90
C LYS A 418 -10.01 -3.88 -9.07
N THR A 419 -10.36 -4.60 -8.00
CA THR A 419 -10.50 -6.06 -8.09
C THR A 419 -11.78 -6.46 -8.82
N ALA A 420 -11.80 -7.68 -9.37
CA ALA A 420 -13.03 -8.31 -9.83
C ALA A 420 -14.08 -8.38 -8.70
N GLU A 421 -15.36 -8.36 -9.07
CA GLU A 421 -16.47 -8.52 -8.11
C GLU A 421 -16.47 -9.92 -7.48
N MET A 422 -16.64 -9.95 -6.17
CA MET A 422 -16.78 -11.17 -5.37
C MET A 422 -17.92 -11.03 -4.36
N GLU A 423 -18.40 -12.16 -3.85
CA GLU A 423 -19.35 -12.18 -2.73
C GLU A 423 -18.77 -11.37 -1.56
N ALA A 424 -19.56 -10.50 -0.93
CA ALA A 424 -19.05 -9.65 0.13
C ALA A 424 -18.91 -10.43 1.46
N PRO A 425 -17.87 -10.17 2.27
CA PRO A 425 -17.76 -10.81 3.57
C PRO A 425 -18.79 -10.25 4.56
N SER A 426 -19.31 -11.11 5.45
CA SER A 426 -20.30 -10.76 6.48
C SER A 426 -19.71 -9.96 7.65
N THR A 427 -18.39 -10.00 7.83
CA THR A 427 -17.61 -9.19 8.76
C THR A 427 -16.32 -8.73 8.06
N ALA A 428 -15.71 -7.64 8.51
CA ALA A 428 -14.44 -7.18 7.96
C ALA A 428 -13.38 -8.29 8.04
N GLN A 429 -12.62 -8.48 6.96
CA GLN A 429 -11.63 -9.56 6.84
C GLN A 429 -10.22 -9.00 6.64
N PRO A 430 -9.18 -9.50 7.33
CA PRO A 430 -7.80 -9.16 7.05
C PRO A 430 -7.35 -9.65 5.67
N LEU A 431 -6.50 -8.85 5.02
CA LEU A 431 -5.88 -9.14 3.74
C LEU A 431 -4.38 -9.37 3.90
N ILE A 432 -3.84 -10.24 3.05
CA ILE A 432 -2.41 -10.45 2.88
C ILE A 432 -2.09 -10.17 1.41
N LEU A 433 -1.23 -9.19 1.17
CA LEU A 433 -0.74 -8.86 -0.17
C LEU A 433 0.75 -9.13 -0.26
N HIS A 434 1.18 -9.80 -1.32
CA HIS A 434 2.60 -10.00 -1.60
C HIS A 434 2.85 -9.98 -3.10
N LEU A 435 4.06 -9.59 -3.47
CA LEU A 435 4.51 -9.45 -4.84
C LEU A 435 5.65 -10.43 -5.13
N ARG A 436 5.60 -11.07 -6.29
CA ARG A 436 6.65 -11.97 -6.78
C ARG A 436 7.17 -11.51 -8.15
N GLN A 437 8.48 -11.49 -8.38
CA GLN A 437 9.03 -11.10 -9.69
C GLN A 437 10.31 -11.87 -10.00
N THR A 438 10.44 -12.37 -11.23
CA THR A 438 11.70 -12.96 -11.73
C THR A 438 12.27 -12.05 -12.84
N PRO A 439 13.55 -11.64 -12.75
CA PRO A 439 14.20 -10.80 -13.75
C PRO A 439 14.03 -11.28 -15.20
N ALA A 440 13.74 -10.36 -16.12
CA ALA A 440 13.52 -10.61 -17.56
C ALA A 440 12.43 -11.65 -17.91
N GLN A 441 11.63 -12.14 -16.96
CA GLN A 441 10.58 -13.14 -17.22
C GLN A 441 9.16 -12.55 -17.24
N GLY A 442 9.01 -11.27 -17.60
CA GLY A 442 7.71 -10.59 -17.69
C GLY A 442 7.27 -9.90 -16.39
N TRP A 443 5.95 -9.80 -16.21
CA TRP A 443 5.34 -9.00 -15.14
C TRP A 443 5.55 -9.58 -13.74
N ALA A 444 5.69 -8.68 -12.76
CA ALA A 444 5.51 -9.03 -11.36
C ALA A 444 4.11 -9.64 -11.11
N THR A 445 3.98 -10.55 -10.15
CA THR A 445 2.72 -11.16 -9.75
C THR A 445 2.33 -10.61 -8.38
N LEU A 446 1.38 -9.67 -8.33
CA LEU A 446 0.80 -9.17 -7.09
C LEU A 446 -0.43 -10.02 -6.74
N THR A 447 -0.41 -10.65 -5.56
CA THR A 447 -1.47 -11.54 -5.10
C THR A 447 -2.12 -11.01 -3.83
N VAL A 448 -3.46 -11.02 -3.79
CA VAL A 448 -4.29 -10.68 -2.63
C VAL A 448 -4.95 -11.95 -2.12
N THR A 449 -4.75 -12.28 -0.85
CA THR A 449 -5.39 -13.41 -0.17
C THR A 449 -5.87 -13.02 1.23
N SER A 450 -6.52 -13.93 1.95
CA SER A 450 -6.95 -13.72 3.34
C SER A 450 -6.75 -14.98 4.20
N PRO A 451 -6.25 -14.83 5.44
CA PRO A 451 -6.04 -15.94 6.36
C PRO A 451 -7.33 -16.41 7.04
N THR A 452 -8.43 -15.66 6.97
CA THR A 452 -9.70 -15.96 7.66
C THR A 452 -10.88 -16.07 6.71
N TRP A 453 -10.81 -15.46 5.52
CA TRP A 453 -11.88 -15.51 4.55
C TRP A 453 -11.70 -16.66 3.54
N GLU A 454 -12.47 -17.73 3.73
CA GLU A 454 -12.31 -18.99 2.96
C GLU A 454 -12.38 -18.80 1.44
N LEU A 455 -13.30 -17.95 0.95
CA LEU A 455 -13.45 -17.69 -0.48
C LEU A 455 -12.17 -17.11 -1.10
N LEU A 456 -11.61 -16.08 -0.45
CA LEU A 456 -10.41 -15.39 -0.92
C LEU A 456 -9.12 -16.20 -0.66
N ARG A 457 -9.15 -17.13 0.29
CA ARG A 457 -8.07 -18.11 0.51
C ARG A 457 -8.06 -19.18 -0.58
N ALA A 458 -9.21 -19.72 -0.91
CA ALA A 458 -9.36 -20.76 -1.95
C ALA A 458 -9.15 -20.20 -3.37
N ARG A 459 -9.46 -18.92 -3.58
CA ARG A 459 -9.30 -18.21 -4.85
C ARG A 459 -8.64 -16.85 -4.64
N PRO A 460 -7.31 -16.80 -4.46
CA PRO A 460 -6.59 -15.54 -4.38
C PRO A 460 -6.79 -14.70 -5.64
N ILE A 461 -6.88 -13.38 -5.46
CA ILE A 461 -6.96 -12.45 -6.58
C ILE A 461 -5.54 -12.13 -7.01
N VAL A 462 -5.25 -12.29 -8.30
CA VAL A 462 -3.96 -11.92 -8.88
C VAL A 462 -4.17 -10.71 -9.79
N LEU A 463 -3.32 -9.71 -9.65
CA LEU A 463 -3.32 -8.54 -10.52
C LEU A 463 -2.97 -8.95 -11.96
N ASP A 464 -3.85 -8.58 -12.90
CA ASP A 464 -3.52 -8.61 -14.32
C ASP A 464 -3.02 -7.24 -14.78
N TRP A 465 -1.71 -7.14 -15.03
CA TRP A 465 -1.07 -5.91 -15.49
C TRP A 465 -1.48 -5.46 -16.89
N ASN A 466 -2.07 -6.35 -17.69
CA ASN A 466 -2.54 -6.06 -19.04
C ASN A 466 -4.06 -5.79 -19.09
N SER A 467 -4.74 -5.77 -17.95
CA SER A 467 -6.17 -5.46 -17.91
C SER A 467 -6.42 -4.00 -18.30
N ASP A 468 -7.41 -3.77 -19.16
CA ASP A 468 -7.91 -2.43 -19.50
C ASP A 468 -8.46 -1.67 -18.27
N GLU A 469 -8.72 -2.39 -17.17
CA GLU A 469 -9.16 -1.82 -15.90
C GLU A 469 -8.01 -1.22 -15.08
N LEU A 470 -6.74 -1.57 -15.37
CA LEU A 470 -5.57 -1.04 -14.69
C LEU A 470 -5.06 0.23 -15.40
N LYS A 471 -5.70 1.35 -15.11
CA LYS A 471 -5.36 2.64 -15.71
C LYS A 471 -4.24 3.34 -14.96
N VAL A 472 -3.40 4.04 -15.71
CA VAL A 472 -2.47 5.02 -15.14
C VAL A 472 -3.30 6.19 -14.60
N ASP A 473 -3.09 6.51 -13.34
CA ASP A 473 -3.71 7.66 -12.68
C ASP A 473 -2.84 8.89 -12.95
N GLU A 474 -3.47 10.00 -13.33
CA GLU A 474 -2.76 11.25 -13.65
C GLU A 474 -2.29 11.99 -12.40
N ARG A 475 -2.85 11.65 -11.23
CA ARG A 475 -2.50 12.28 -9.94
C ARG A 475 -1.11 11.84 -9.49
N SER A 476 -0.41 12.76 -8.84
CA SER A 476 0.87 12.50 -8.18
C SER A 476 0.71 11.57 -6.96
N PRO A 477 1.80 10.89 -6.54
CA PRO A 477 1.79 10.10 -5.30
C PRO A 477 1.25 10.89 -4.10
N GLU A 478 1.67 12.15 -3.94
CA GLU A 478 1.24 13.01 -2.84
C GLU A 478 -0.27 13.32 -2.88
N GLU A 479 -0.82 13.59 -4.06
CA GLU A 479 -2.27 13.82 -4.23
C GLU A 479 -3.10 12.58 -3.92
N ILE A 480 -2.59 11.39 -4.27
CA ILE A 480 -3.24 10.11 -3.91
C ILE A 480 -3.28 9.96 -2.39
N LEU A 481 -2.14 10.14 -1.71
CA LEU A 481 -2.08 10.01 -0.25
C LEU A 481 -3.03 11.01 0.42
N ASN A 482 -3.02 12.28 -0.01
CA ASN A 482 -3.94 13.31 0.49
C ASN A 482 -5.41 12.94 0.27
N SER A 483 -5.75 12.29 -0.85
CA SER A 483 -7.13 11.83 -1.11
C SER A 483 -7.58 10.66 -0.22
N LEU A 484 -6.61 9.93 0.36
CA LEU A 484 -6.86 8.82 1.27
C LEU A 484 -6.90 9.26 2.74
N GLU A 485 -6.44 10.49 3.05
CA GLU A 485 -6.56 11.06 4.40
C GLU A 485 -8.04 11.23 4.79
N ARG A 486 -8.41 10.67 5.94
CA ARG A 486 -9.75 10.88 6.52
C ARG A 486 -9.65 11.84 7.70
N PRO A 487 -10.41 12.94 7.71
CA PRO A 487 -10.45 13.84 8.86
C PRO A 487 -10.89 13.08 10.11
N PRO A 488 -10.36 13.42 11.30
CA PRO A 488 -10.73 12.74 12.52
C PRO A 488 -12.23 12.93 12.82
N PRO A 489 -12.91 11.91 13.36
CA PRO A 489 -14.30 12.02 13.78
C PRO A 489 -14.51 13.14 14.81
N VAL A 490 -15.72 13.70 14.83
CA VAL A 490 -16.11 14.73 15.80
C VAL A 490 -16.05 14.17 17.23
N VAL A 491 -15.64 15.03 18.17
CA VAL A 491 -15.65 14.78 19.61
C VAL A 491 -16.81 15.55 20.25
N PRO A 492 -17.65 14.92 21.09
CA PRO A 492 -18.71 15.65 21.80
C PRO A 492 -18.17 16.77 22.69
N ASN A 493 -18.87 17.91 22.71
CA ASN A 493 -18.59 19.02 23.62
C ASN A 493 -18.81 18.56 25.07
N ARG A 494 -17.79 18.74 25.92
CA ARG A 494 -17.90 18.43 27.35
C ARG A 494 -19.00 19.26 28.03
N ILE A 495 -19.57 18.72 29.10
CA ILE A 495 -20.48 19.49 29.96
C ILE A 495 -19.65 20.42 30.82
N ARG A 496 -19.77 21.72 30.59
CA ARG A 496 -19.13 22.76 31.40
C ARG A 496 -20.18 23.70 31.97
N HIS A 497 -20.22 23.79 33.30
CA HIS A 497 -20.93 24.86 33.99
C HIS A 497 -19.99 26.03 34.24
N GLU A 498 -20.37 27.21 33.77
CA GLU A 498 -19.57 28.44 33.93
C GLU A 498 -19.81 29.09 35.29
N ALA A 499 -18.76 29.73 35.82
CA ALA A 499 -18.83 30.54 37.02
C ALA A 499 -19.37 31.94 36.70
N HIS A 500 -20.32 32.46 37.48
CA HIS A 500 -20.95 33.75 37.19
C HIS A 500 -20.94 34.72 38.39
N ILE A 501 -20.54 35.97 38.15
CA ILE A 501 -20.41 37.02 39.18
C ILE A 501 -21.74 37.35 39.87
N GLY A 502 -22.85 37.28 39.15
CA GLY A 502 -24.19 37.50 39.69
C GLY A 502 -24.58 36.59 40.87
N LEU A 503 -23.97 35.39 40.97
CA LEU A 503 -24.16 34.47 42.10
C LEU A 503 -23.19 34.76 43.27
N TRP A 504 -22.15 35.57 43.03
CA TRP A 504 -21.24 36.06 44.06
C TRP A 504 -21.77 37.32 44.72
N ASN A 505 -22.26 38.28 43.94
CA ASN A 505 -22.70 39.59 44.45
C ASN A 505 -24.22 39.69 44.70
N GLY A 506 -25.01 38.72 44.22
CA GLY A 506 -26.46 38.66 44.43
C GLY A 506 -27.31 39.41 43.40
N GLU A 507 -26.75 39.75 42.23
CA GLU A 507 -27.49 40.43 41.13
C GLU A 507 -28.74 39.66 40.66
N PHE A 508 -28.77 38.34 40.84
CA PHE A 508 -29.91 37.49 40.45
C PHE A 508 -31.07 37.47 41.47
N ARG A 509 -31.26 38.56 42.23
CA ARG A 509 -32.30 38.72 43.27
C ARG A 509 -32.26 37.61 44.33
N ARG A 510 -31.06 37.17 44.67
CA ARG A 510 -30.77 36.19 45.72
C ARG A 510 -29.57 36.69 46.53
N PRO A 511 -29.40 36.30 47.81
CA PRO A 511 -28.16 36.55 48.53
C PRO A 511 -26.96 36.05 47.69
N GLY A 512 -25.87 36.83 47.64
CA GLY A 512 -24.65 36.44 46.93
C GLY A 512 -23.72 35.62 47.82
N LEU A 513 -22.89 34.75 47.23
CA LEU A 513 -21.88 33.98 47.95
C LEU A 513 -20.95 34.89 48.81
N LEU A 514 -20.67 36.11 48.36
CA LEU A 514 -19.80 37.06 49.09
C LEU A 514 -20.35 37.43 50.47
N SER A 515 -21.65 37.62 50.63
CA SER A 515 -22.22 38.02 51.93
C SER A 515 -22.04 36.92 52.96
N VAL A 516 -22.25 35.67 52.54
CA VAL A 516 -22.07 34.47 53.39
C VAL A 516 -20.59 34.24 53.72
N LEU A 517 -19.70 34.33 52.73
CA LEU A 517 -18.25 34.18 52.97
C LEU A 517 -17.75 35.23 53.98
N ARG A 518 -18.30 36.45 53.95
CA ARG A 518 -17.87 37.53 54.83
C ARG A 518 -18.35 37.40 56.26
N SER A 519 -19.49 36.76 56.49
CA SER A 519 -20.03 36.51 57.83
C SER A 519 -19.43 35.29 58.53
N LEU A 520 -18.78 34.38 57.80
CA LEU A 520 -18.17 33.18 58.36
C LEU A 520 -16.74 33.44 58.88
N ASP A 521 -16.41 32.84 60.02
CA ASP A 521 -15.02 32.67 60.43
C ASP A 521 -14.34 31.64 59.49
N ALA A 522 -13.30 32.09 58.80
CA ALA A 522 -12.58 31.26 57.84
C ALA A 522 -11.75 30.15 58.50
N ALA A 523 -11.41 30.29 59.79
CA ALA A 523 -10.63 29.31 60.55
C ALA A 523 -11.52 28.24 61.22
N SER A 524 -12.73 28.62 61.65
CA SER A 524 -13.70 27.71 62.26
C SER A 524 -15.13 28.04 61.83
N PRO A 525 -15.57 27.60 60.64
CA PRO A 525 -16.92 27.91 60.15
C PRO A 525 -17.96 27.04 60.88
N ASP A 526 -18.67 27.59 61.87
CA ASP A 526 -19.56 26.80 62.73
C ASP A 526 -20.90 26.41 62.05
N ASP A 527 -21.49 27.28 61.22
CA ASP A 527 -22.70 27.01 60.42
C ASP A 527 -22.42 27.08 58.91
N LEU A 528 -22.53 25.94 58.23
CA LEU A 528 -22.28 25.83 56.78
C LEU A 528 -23.57 25.87 55.95
N SER A 529 -24.75 25.91 56.57
CA SER A 529 -26.06 25.86 55.87
C SER A 529 -26.18 26.95 54.81
N GLY A 530 -25.84 28.19 55.17
CA GLY A 530 -25.87 29.32 54.23
C GLY A 530 -24.90 29.16 53.07
N LEU A 531 -23.70 28.61 53.33
CA LEU A 531 -22.68 28.40 52.31
C LEU A 531 -23.10 27.31 51.33
N VAL A 532 -23.63 26.18 51.83
CA VAL A 532 -24.19 25.10 51.01
C VAL A 532 -25.30 25.62 50.12
N ALA A 533 -26.22 26.43 50.65
CA ALA A 533 -27.32 27.01 49.88
C ALA A 533 -26.81 27.86 48.69
N MET A 534 -25.76 28.65 48.91
CA MET A 534 -25.17 29.49 47.86
C MET A 534 -24.38 28.69 46.83
N LEU A 535 -23.55 27.74 47.26
CA LEU A 535 -22.78 26.88 46.35
C LEU A 535 -23.67 25.99 45.46
N ARG A 536 -24.81 25.53 46.01
CA ARG A 536 -25.82 24.75 45.27
C ARG A 536 -26.64 25.59 44.31
N SER A 537 -26.67 26.91 44.52
CA SER A 537 -27.53 27.79 43.74
C SER A 537 -27.04 27.85 42.30
N SER A 538 -27.99 27.71 41.38
CA SER A 538 -27.74 27.88 39.94
C SER A 538 -28.69 28.92 39.37
N TYR A 539 -28.27 29.55 38.28
CA TYR A 539 -29.11 30.44 37.49
C TYR A 539 -29.07 30.03 36.02
N THR A 540 -30.19 30.16 35.30
CA THR A 540 -30.25 29.90 33.87
C THR A 540 -30.14 31.23 33.13
N LEU A 541 -28.98 31.49 32.53
CA LEU A 541 -28.80 32.58 31.59
C LEU A 541 -29.55 32.25 30.30
N ARG A 542 -30.29 33.23 29.78
CA ARG A 542 -30.94 33.14 28.48
C ARG A 542 -30.30 34.17 27.57
N GLU A 543 -29.48 33.68 26.65
CA GLU A 543 -28.79 34.49 25.66
C GLU A 543 -29.31 34.16 24.26
N LYS A 544 -28.91 34.96 23.27
CA LYS A 544 -29.09 34.61 21.86
C LYS A 544 -27.72 34.24 21.29
N THR A 545 -27.64 33.15 20.53
CA THR A 545 -26.44 32.85 19.74
C THR A 545 -26.20 33.96 18.70
N LYS A 546 -25.04 33.97 18.05
CA LYS A 546 -24.74 34.88 16.94
C LYS A 546 -25.78 34.80 15.80
N ASP A 547 -26.45 33.67 15.68
CA ASP A 547 -27.49 33.39 14.68
C ASP A 547 -28.92 33.67 15.20
N GLY A 548 -29.05 34.26 16.39
CA GLY A 548 -30.34 34.67 16.96
C GLY A 548 -31.13 33.57 17.68
N LEU A 549 -30.58 32.35 17.81
CA LEU A 549 -31.23 31.23 18.49
C LEU A 549 -31.16 31.40 20.02
N PRO A 550 -32.24 31.13 20.77
CA PRO A 550 -32.22 31.19 22.22
C PRO A 550 -31.30 30.10 22.80
N LEU A 551 -30.26 30.52 23.53
CA LEU A 551 -29.34 29.65 24.25
C LEU A 551 -29.61 29.79 25.75
N ALA A 552 -30.06 28.70 26.38
CA ALA A 552 -30.22 28.64 27.83
C ALA A 552 -29.02 27.91 28.44
N ARG A 553 -28.24 28.59 29.29
CA ARG A 553 -27.07 27.99 29.97
C ARG A 553 -27.20 28.09 31.48
N GLN A 554 -26.91 27.00 32.16
CA GLN A 554 -26.92 26.97 33.62
C GLN A 554 -25.54 27.37 34.17
N VAL A 555 -25.52 28.41 35.00
CA VAL A 555 -24.32 28.94 35.65
C VAL A 555 -24.38 28.76 37.16
N TYR A 556 -23.19 28.70 37.78
CA TYR A 556 -22.99 28.50 39.22
C TYR A 556 -22.05 29.56 39.79
N ALA A 557 -21.92 29.62 41.11
CA ALA A 557 -20.91 30.50 41.73
C ALA A 557 -19.48 30.00 41.41
N ILE A 558 -19.28 28.68 41.40
CA ILE A 558 -18.01 28.04 41.05
C ILE A 558 -18.25 27.18 39.82
N GLY A 559 -17.37 27.28 38.83
CA GLY A 559 -17.45 26.50 37.60
C GLY A 559 -17.11 25.02 37.81
N SER A 560 -17.39 24.19 36.81
CA SER A 560 -17.18 22.73 36.91
C SER A 560 -15.72 22.35 37.18
N ASP A 561 -14.76 23.12 36.67
CA ASP A 561 -13.33 22.87 36.87
C ASP A 561 -12.78 23.60 38.12
N GLY A 562 -13.65 24.22 38.92
CA GLY A 562 -13.27 24.96 40.12
C GLY A 562 -12.90 26.43 39.87
N GLU A 563 -13.15 26.93 38.67
CA GLU A 563 -12.91 28.32 38.33
C GLU A 563 -13.90 29.27 39.03
N VAL A 564 -13.44 30.48 39.30
CA VAL A 564 -14.25 31.57 39.83
C VAL A 564 -14.20 32.74 38.85
N PRO A 565 -15.22 33.63 38.81
CA PRO A 565 -15.20 34.76 37.89
C PRO A 565 -13.98 35.65 38.14
N SER A 566 -13.28 36.05 37.09
CA SER A 566 -12.03 36.85 37.19
C SER A 566 -12.20 38.20 37.89
N ILE A 567 -13.44 38.71 37.96
CA ILE A 567 -13.80 39.98 38.60
C ILE A 567 -13.89 39.83 40.14
N VAL A 568 -13.95 38.61 40.68
CA VAL A 568 -13.97 38.39 42.13
C VAL A 568 -12.61 38.76 42.73
N ALA A 569 -12.63 39.54 43.82
CA ALA A 569 -11.42 39.99 44.48
C ALA A 569 -10.57 38.80 45.00
N PRO A 570 -9.24 38.77 44.80
CA PRO A 570 -8.39 37.67 45.25
C PRO A 570 -8.50 37.36 46.75
N ALA A 571 -8.78 38.37 47.58
CA ALA A 571 -8.99 38.20 49.02
C ALA A 571 -10.25 37.37 49.36
N ASP A 572 -11.34 37.54 48.61
CA ASP A 572 -12.57 36.78 48.79
C ASP A 572 -12.39 35.32 48.31
N VAL A 573 -11.63 35.10 47.24
CA VAL A 573 -11.22 33.76 46.77
C VAL A 573 -10.36 33.05 47.82
N ALA A 574 -9.33 33.72 48.35
CA ALA A 574 -8.48 33.16 49.41
C ALA A 574 -9.25 32.88 50.71
N ARG A 575 -10.36 33.60 50.96
CA ARG A 575 -11.26 33.31 52.07
C ARG A 575 -12.05 32.03 51.84
N LEU A 576 -12.62 31.84 50.65
CA LEU A 576 -13.26 30.58 50.26
C LEU A 576 -12.29 29.40 50.38
N ASP A 577 -11.05 29.54 49.89
CA ASP A 577 -10.05 28.46 49.95
C ASP A 577 -9.67 28.09 51.38
N ARG A 578 -9.56 29.07 52.29
CA ARG A 578 -9.33 28.81 53.72
C ARG A 578 -10.51 28.07 54.36
N ILE A 579 -11.75 28.44 54.03
CA ILE A 579 -12.95 27.73 54.50
C ILE A 579 -12.96 26.29 53.98
N LEU A 580 -12.65 26.06 52.70
CA LEU A 580 -12.56 24.72 52.11
C LEU A 580 -11.45 23.89 52.78
N ALA A 581 -10.30 24.50 53.10
CA ALA A 581 -9.24 23.83 53.85
C ALA A 581 -9.67 23.46 55.28
N ALA A 582 -10.40 24.35 55.98
CA ALA A 582 -10.97 24.05 57.30
C ALA A 582 -12.02 22.93 57.23
N VAL A 583 -12.88 22.92 56.19
CA VAL A 583 -13.83 21.83 55.93
C VAL A 583 -13.09 20.51 55.69
N ALA A 584 -12.01 20.52 54.90
CA ALA A 584 -11.18 19.34 54.67
C ALA A 584 -10.58 18.79 55.98
N GLN A 585 -10.04 19.65 56.84
CA GLN A 585 -9.51 19.26 58.16
C GLN A 585 -10.60 18.69 59.08
N ARG A 586 -11.80 19.28 59.09
CA ARG A 586 -12.95 18.75 59.85
C ARG A 586 -13.40 17.39 59.32
N MET A 587 -13.43 17.19 58.00
CA MET A 587 -13.75 15.89 57.39
C MET A 587 -12.69 14.84 57.74
N ALA A 588 -11.40 15.18 57.66
CA ALA A 588 -10.32 14.29 58.08
C ALA A 588 -10.44 13.91 59.57
N THR A 589 -10.82 14.87 60.43
CA THR A 589 -11.06 14.63 61.86
C THR A 589 -12.25 13.70 62.10
N VAL A 590 -13.34 13.87 61.35
CA VAL A 590 -14.53 12.99 61.38
C VAL A 590 -14.15 11.55 61.03
N VAL A 591 -13.35 11.37 59.97
CA VAL A 591 -12.85 10.07 59.52
C VAL A 591 -11.91 9.46 60.57
N ALA A 592 -10.91 10.22 61.04
CA ALA A 592 -9.93 9.74 62.02
C ALA A 592 -10.55 9.36 63.37
N LYS A 593 -11.52 10.14 63.86
CA LYS A 593 -12.23 9.85 65.13
C LYS A 593 -13.36 8.85 64.96
N ARG A 594 -13.67 8.41 63.73
CA ARG A 594 -14.82 7.57 63.36
C ARG A 594 -16.15 8.06 63.95
N ARG A 595 -16.31 9.39 64.06
CA ARG A 595 -17.53 10.02 64.56
C ARG A 595 -18.29 10.63 63.40
N PRO A 596 -19.50 10.16 63.06
CA PRO A 596 -20.24 10.71 61.95
C PRO A 596 -20.58 12.18 62.14
N PRO A 597 -20.69 12.95 61.04
CA PRO A 597 -21.20 14.29 61.11
C PRO A 597 -22.71 14.26 61.42
N THR A 598 -23.21 15.31 62.08
CA THR A 598 -24.63 15.46 62.41
C THR A 598 -25.51 15.72 61.18
N ASN A 599 -24.91 16.22 60.10
CA ASN A 599 -25.57 16.50 58.82
C ASN A 599 -24.59 16.32 57.65
N ASN A 600 -25.08 16.51 56.41
CA ASN A 600 -24.25 16.39 55.20
C ASN A 600 -23.57 17.71 54.79
N GLU A 601 -23.57 18.75 55.61
CA GLU A 601 -23.10 20.08 55.18
C GLU A 601 -21.61 20.10 54.83
N LEU A 602 -20.77 19.38 55.59
CA LEU A 602 -19.33 19.25 55.29
C LEU A 602 -19.12 18.67 53.88
N LEU A 603 -19.81 17.57 53.59
CA LEU A 603 -19.78 16.88 52.31
C LEU A 603 -20.32 17.77 51.18
N LEU A 604 -21.46 18.42 51.39
CA LEU A 604 -22.08 19.28 50.39
C LEU A 604 -21.24 20.54 50.13
N THR A 605 -20.62 21.13 51.14
CA THR A 605 -19.75 22.30 50.99
C THR A 605 -18.55 21.96 50.12
N ALA A 606 -17.88 20.84 50.40
CA ALA A 606 -16.72 20.42 49.62
C ALA A 606 -17.12 20.03 48.19
N THR A 607 -18.17 19.25 48.02
CA THR A 607 -18.52 18.67 46.71
C THR A 607 -19.20 19.66 45.75
N TRP A 608 -19.89 20.68 46.27
CA TRP A 608 -20.42 21.79 45.46
C TRP A 608 -19.39 22.88 45.15
N ALA A 609 -18.16 22.74 45.63
CA ALA A 609 -17.02 23.48 45.11
C ALA A 609 -16.44 22.88 43.81
N PHE A 610 -17.05 21.81 43.28
CA PHE A 610 -16.66 21.12 42.05
C PHE A 610 -15.15 20.81 42.02
N GLY A 611 -14.44 21.13 40.94
CA GLY A 611 -12.99 20.93 40.82
C GLY A 611 -12.14 21.70 41.84
N ARG A 612 -12.71 22.69 42.54
CA ARG A 612 -12.05 23.42 43.65
C ARG A 612 -12.13 22.67 44.99
N CYS A 613 -12.78 21.51 45.02
CA CYS A 613 -12.77 20.61 46.16
C CYS A 613 -11.33 20.19 46.50
N PRO A 614 -10.87 20.35 47.77
CA PRO A 614 -9.51 19.98 48.14
C PRO A 614 -9.17 18.52 47.79
N ALA A 615 -7.99 18.28 47.20
CA ALA A 615 -7.56 16.95 46.75
C ALA A 615 -7.58 15.88 47.86
N ALA A 616 -7.25 16.28 49.10
CA ALA A 616 -7.36 15.40 50.26
C ALA A 616 -8.81 14.93 50.50
N VAL A 617 -9.81 15.79 50.29
CA VAL A 617 -11.23 15.43 50.39
C VAL A 617 -11.63 14.51 49.25
N GLN A 618 -11.21 14.78 48.01
CA GLN A 618 -11.48 13.90 46.87
C GLN A 618 -11.04 12.46 47.15
N THR A 619 -9.81 12.29 47.68
CA THR A 619 -9.26 10.98 48.07
C THR A 619 -10.11 10.33 49.17
N LEU A 620 -10.43 11.07 50.24
CA LEU A 620 -11.27 10.59 51.33
C LEU A 620 -12.66 10.11 50.86
N LEU A 621 -13.26 10.80 49.88
CA LEU A 621 -14.57 10.42 49.34
C LEU A 621 -14.50 9.14 48.51
N VAL A 622 -13.43 8.95 47.73
CA VAL A 622 -13.21 7.71 46.99
C VAL A 622 -13.00 6.55 47.94
N ASP A 623 -12.16 6.72 48.96
CA ASP A 623 -11.92 5.68 49.96
C ASP A 623 -13.19 5.33 50.73
N ALA A 624 -14.00 6.32 51.09
CA ALA A 624 -15.30 6.13 51.72
C ALA A 624 -16.25 5.29 50.86
N TYR A 625 -16.32 5.56 49.55
CA TYR A 625 -17.14 4.80 48.61
C TYR A 625 -16.64 3.36 48.46
N LEU A 626 -15.33 3.16 48.30
CA LEU A 626 -14.74 1.83 48.15
C LEU A 626 -14.93 0.97 49.41
N GLN A 627 -14.83 1.57 50.61
CA GLN A 627 -15.12 0.88 51.86
C GLN A 627 -16.60 0.50 51.96
N ASP A 628 -17.52 1.43 51.68
CA ASP A 628 -18.96 1.17 51.71
C ASP A 628 -19.35 0.05 50.73
N ARG A 629 -18.76 0.06 49.52
CA ARG A 629 -18.98 -0.98 48.50
C ARG A 629 -18.51 -2.36 48.96
N ASN A 630 -17.46 -2.41 49.78
CA ASN A 630 -16.94 -3.64 50.41
C ASN A 630 -17.63 -3.98 51.74
N ALA A 631 -18.82 -3.40 52.00
CA ALA A 631 -19.59 -3.55 53.23
C ALA A 631 -18.82 -3.18 54.52
N GLN A 632 -17.82 -2.30 54.41
CA GLN A 632 -17.08 -1.77 55.56
C GLN A 632 -17.69 -0.44 56.04
N PRO A 633 -17.94 -0.28 57.35
CA PRO A 633 -18.58 0.92 57.88
C PRO A 633 -17.66 2.14 57.80
N HIS A 634 -18.13 3.19 57.12
CA HIS A 634 -17.43 4.46 57.00
C HIS A 634 -18.26 5.62 57.59
N PRO A 635 -17.66 6.54 58.38
CA PRO A 635 -18.40 7.60 59.09
C PRO A 635 -19.08 8.64 58.17
N LEU A 636 -18.71 8.68 56.89
CA LEU A 636 -19.37 9.54 55.88
C LEU A 636 -20.59 8.87 55.19
N VAL A 637 -20.86 7.59 55.48
CA VAL A 637 -21.83 6.77 54.72
C VAL A 637 -22.76 5.99 55.68
N ILE A 638 -23.29 6.67 56.69
CA ILE A 638 -24.13 6.04 57.72
C ILE A 638 -25.58 5.86 57.28
N THR A 639 -26.15 6.88 56.64
CA THR A 639 -27.55 6.89 56.20
C THR A 639 -27.65 6.80 54.69
N HIS A 640 -28.80 6.35 54.18
CA HIS A 640 -29.09 6.36 52.75
C HIS A 640 -28.91 7.76 52.13
N HIS A 641 -29.31 8.82 52.83
CA HIS A 641 -29.11 10.20 52.38
C HIS A 641 -27.62 10.60 52.31
N SER A 642 -26.80 10.19 53.27
CA SER A 642 -25.35 10.43 53.24
C SER A 642 -24.65 9.67 52.11
N ARG A 643 -25.05 8.40 51.87
CA ARG A 643 -24.56 7.60 50.74
C ARG A 643 -24.88 8.24 49.41
N ARG A 644 -26.13 8.64 49.21
CA ARG A 644 -26.56 9.33 47.98
C ARG A 644 -25.82 10.65 47.79
N ALA A 645 -25.68 11.45 48.85
CA ALA A 645 -24.92 12.70 48.79
C ALA A 645 -23.44 12.46 48.40
N LEU A 646 -22.83 11.38 48.90
CA LEU A 646 -21.44 11.03 48.61
C LEU A 646 -21.27 10.63 47.15
N ILE A 647 -22.08 9.71 46.64
CA ILE A 647 -22.00 9.22 45.25
C ILE A 647 -22.20 10.38 44.27
N HIS A 648 -23.22 11.21 44.49
CA HIS A 648 -23.44 12.41 43.67
C HIS A 648 -22.30 13.43 43.79
N GLY A 649 -21.70 13.54 44.98
CA GLY A 649 -20.55 14.41 45.23
C GLY A 649 -19.31 13.98 44.45
N LEU A 650 -19.05 12.67 44.38
CA LEU A 650 -17.97 12.10 43.57
C LEU A 650 -18.09 12.50 42.10
N GLY A 651 -19.29 12.42 41.50
CA GLY A 651 -19.51 12.87 40.12
C GLY A 651 -19.38 14.39 39.88
N ARG A 652 -19.21 15.20 40.94
CA ARG A 652 -19.06 16.67 40.82
C ARG A 652 -17.64 17.16 41.07
N CYS A 653 -16.92 16.52 41.99
CA CYS A 653 -15.74 17.15 42.59
C CYS A 653 -14.39 16.50 42.25
N ILE A 654 -14.39 15.32 41.63
CA ILE A 654 -13.14 14.67 41.22
C ILE A 654 -12.57 15.40 40.02
N SER A 655 -11.38 15.98 40.18
CA SER A 655 -10.63 16.67 39.13
C SER A 655 -9.35 15.94 38.71
N ASP A 656 -8.86 15.00 39.54
CA ASP A 656 -7.72 14.15 39.21
C ASP A 656 -8.11 13.03 38.24
N GLY A 657 -7.41 12.93 37.10
CA GLY A 657 -7.74 11.99 36.04
C GLY A 657 -7.53 10.52 36.44
N ALA A 658 -6.42 10.20 37.11
CA ALA A 658 -6.13 8.83 37.55
C ALA A 658 -7.16 8.34 38.58
N LEU A 659 -7.54 9.22 39.51
CA LEU A 659 -8.57 8.97 40.51
C LEU A 659 -9.95 8.78 39.86
N ALA A 660 -10.29 9.59 38.85
CA ALA A 660 -11.53 9.48 38.09
C ALA A 660 -11.64 8.12 37.37
N VAL A 661 -10.60 7.68 36.66
CA VAL A 661 -10.58 6.40 35.93
C VAL A 661 -10.78 5.22 36.88
N ARG A 662 -10.03 5.19 37.99
CA ARG A 662 -10.17 4.15 39.03
C ARG A 662 -11.59 4.10 39.59
N LEU A 663 -12.19 5.27 39.81
CA LEU A 663 -13.54 5.37 40.35
C LEU A 663 -14.62 4.98 39.34
N ILE A 664 -14.50 5.34 38.06
CA ILE A 664 -15.47 4.97 37.01
C ILE A 664 -15.61 3.45 36.93
N ARG A 665 -14.49 2.72 36.88
CA ARG A 665 -14.49 1.25 36.89
C ARG A 665 -15.26 0.71 38.10
N SER A 666 -15.00 1.25 39.29
CA SER A 666 -15.68 0.82 40.51
C SER A 666 -17.18 1.19 40.53
N LEU A 667 -17.56 2.35 39.99
CA LEU A 667 -18.96 2.78 39.91
C LEU A 667 -19.79 1.96 38.94
N LEU A 668 -19.18 1.43 37.86
CA LEU A 668 -19.87 0.68 36.81
C LEU A 668 -19.86 -0.84 37.02
N ASP A 669 -19.00 -1.34 37.91
CA ASP A 669 -18.83 -2.76 38.15
C ASP A 669 -20.00 -3.38 38.94
N GLY A 670 -20.40 -4.59 38.53
CA GLY A 670 -21.57 -5.30 39.05
C GLY A 670 -22.91 -4.71 38.59
N GLU A 671 -23.80 -4.45 39.56
CA GLU A 671 -25.14 -3.88 39.34
C GLU A 671 -25.22 -2.45 39.87
N PRO A 672 -24.82 -1.44 39.07
CA PRO A 672 -24.76 -0.07 39.53
C PRO A 672 -26.17 0.51 39.75
N SER A 673 -26.32 1.29 40.81
CA SER A 673 -27.53 2.09 41.04
C SER A 673 -27.59 3.26 40.03
N SER A 674 -28.77 3.86 39.86
CA SER A 674 -28.90 5.06 39.02
C SER A 674 -28.00 6.20 39.50
N ASP A 675 -27.78 6.33 40.82
CA ASP A 675 -26.85 7.32 41.38
C ASP A 675 -25.40 7.03 40.97
N ALA A 676 -24.97 5.76 40.97
CA ALA A 676 -23.62 5.36 40.57
C ALA A 676 -23.38 5.56 39.06
N LEU A 677 -24.36 5.19 38.22
CA LEU A 677 -24.34 5.49 36.79
C LEU A 677 -24.28 7.00 36.52
N GLY A 678 -25.07 7.79 37.24
CA GLY A 678 -25.05 9.24 37.11
C GLY A 678 -23.70 9.85 37.50
N ALA A 679 -23.05 9.33 38.53
CA ALA A 679 -21.71 9.74 38.93
C ALA A 679 -20.65 9.35 37.88
N ALA A 680 -20.69 8.13 37.35
CA ALA A 680 -19.78 7.68 36.29
C ALA A 680 -19.95 8.50 35.00
N GLY A 681 -21.19 8.75 34.59
CA GLY A 681 -21.49 9.60 33.43
C GLY A 681 -20.95 11.01 33.61
N ALA A 682 -21.10 11.60 34.80
CA ALA A 682 -20.55 12.91 35.11
C ALA A 682 -19.02 12.96 35.07
N LEU A 683 -18.33 11.91 35.56
CA LEU A 683 -16.86 11.79 35.51
C LEU A 683 -16.32 11.63 34.09
N LEU A 684 -17.08 11.01 33.19
CA LEU A 684 -16.74 10.91 31.77
C LEU A 684 -17.05 12.22 31.02
N SER A 685 -18.13 12.91 31.39
CA SER A 685 -18.65 14.05 30.61
C SER A 685 -18.13 15.43 31.03
N ARG A 686 -17.67 15.63 32.27
CA ARG A 686 -17.35 16.96 32.83
C ARG A 686 -15.85 17.26 32.93
N PRO A 687 -15.02 16.45 33.62
CA PRO A 687 -13.64 16.81 33.88
C PRO A 687 -12.84 16.82 32.57
N VAL A 688 -11.91 17.78 32.46
CA VAL A 688 -10.97 17.84 31.33
C VAL A 688 -9.96 16.68 31.39
N ALA A 689 -9.57 16.24 32.59
CA ALA A 689 -8.48 15.28 32.77
C ALA A 689 -8.88 13.82 32.46
N THR A 690 -10.15 13.45 32.61
CA THR A 690 -10.60 12.05 32.48
C THR A 690 -10.25 11.41 31.13
N PRO A 691 -10.64 11.96 29.96
CA PRO A 691 -10.37 11.30 28.68
C PRO A 691 -8.89 11.12 28.37
N LEU A 692 -8.03 12.00 28.91
CA LEU A 692 -6.58 11.94 28.71
C LEU A 692 -5.90 10.83 29.51
N HIS A 693 -6.55 10.30 30.56
CA HIS A 693 -6.01 9.26 31.45
C HIS A 693 -6.58 7.86 31.18
N LEU A 694 -7.63 7.73 30.35
CA LEU A 694 -8.20 6.44 29.98
C LEU A 694 -7.26 5.70 29.03
N SER A 695 -6.66 4.58 29.45
CA SER A 695 -5.93 3.67 28.55
C SER A 695 -6.87 2.87 27.64
N ASP A 696 -6.28 2.14 26.69
CA ASP A 696 -7.03 1.28 25.76
C ASP A 696 -7.70 0.13 26.51
N GLU A 697 -7.03 -0.40 27.54
CA GLU A 697 -7.59 -1.38 28.47
C GLU A 697 -8.74 -0.80 29.29
N ASP A 698 -8.59 0.43 29.83
CA ASP A 698 -9.67 1.12 30.55
C ASP A 698 -10.91 1.30 29.65
N MET A 699 -10.69 1.69 28.39
CA MET A 699 -11.77 1.85 27.41
C MET A 699 -12.50 0.52 27.18
N GLY A 700 -11.76 -0.56 26.88
CA GLY A 700 -12.34 -1.88 26.65
C GLY A 700 -13.18 -2.36 27.84
N ASP A 701 -12.67 -2.21 29.06
CA ASP A 701 -13.38 -2.56 30.29
C ASP A 701 -14.67 -1.77 30.47
N ILE A 702 -14.60 -0.44 30.31
CA ILE A 702 -15.75 0.44 30.48
C ILE A 702 -16.82 0.15 29.43
N VAL A 703 -16.44 -0.05 28.16
CA VAL A 703 -17.40 -0.45 27.11
C VAL A 703 -18.05 -1.79 27.45
N GLY A 704 -17.26 -2.77 27.88
CA GLY A 704 -17.77 -4.08 28.30
C GLY A 704 -18.77 -3.99 29.44
N LEU A 705 -18.52 -3.14 30.44
CA LEU A 705 -19.46 -2.85 31.53
C LEU A 705 -20.72 -2.14 31.03
N LEU A 706 -20.58 -1.14 30.15
CA LEU A 706 -21.73 -0.43 29.57
C LEU A 706 -22.63 -1.34 28.74
N ILE A 707 -22.05 -2.23 27.93
CA ILE A 707 -22.81 -3.24 27.16
C ILE A 707 -23.64 -4.12 28.10
N LYS A 708 -23.05 -4.57 29.23
CA LYS A 708 -23.79 -5.34 30.24
C LYS A 708 -24.95 -4.52 30.82
N GLN A 709 -24.77 -3.22 31.06
CA GLN A 709 -25.82 -2.35 31.55
C GLN A 709 -26.93 -2.11 30.52
N PHE A 710 -26.60 -1.86 29.25
CA PHE A 710 -27.60 -1.73 28.18
C PHE A 710 -28.42 -3.02 28.04
N ARG A 711 -27.78 -4.20 28.06
CA ARG A 711 -28.49 -5.49 28.06
C ARG A 711 -29.45 -5.64 29.24
N ARG A 712 -29.07 -5.15 30.42
CA ARG A 712 -29.92 -5.17 31.61
C ARG A 712 -31.11 -4.22 31.47
N ILE A 713 -30.87 -2.98 31.03
CA ILE A 713 -31.91 -1.99 30.74
C ILE A 713 -32.91 -2.54 29.72
N ARG A 714 -32.41 -3.18 28.66
CA ARG A 714 -33.18 -3.87 27.63
C ARG A 714 -34.09 -4.96 28.22
N ARG A 715 -33.54 -5.87 29.03
CA ARG A 715 -34.32 -6.96 29.66
C ARG A 715 -35.34 -6.46 30.68
N GLY A 716 -34.95 -5.48 31.49
CA GLY A 716 -35.81 -4.90 32.53
C GLY A 716 -36.78 -3.83 32.05
N MET A 717 -36.67 -3.41 30.77
CA MET A 717 -37.44 -2.31 30.18
C MET A 717 -37.38 -0.99 30.99
N SER A 718 -36.23 -0.71 31.63
CA SER A 718 -36.02 0.46 32.51
C SER A 718 -35.55 1.68 31.72
N PHE A 719 -36.49 2.27 30.96
CA PHE A 719 -36.19 3.34 30.02
C PHE A 719 -36.24 4.75 30.64
N GLY A 720 -36.43 4.91 31.95
CA GLY A 720 -36.42 6.18 32.67
C GLY A 720 -35.01 6.73 32.95
N VAL A 721 -34.68 6.90 34.23
CA VAL A 721 -33.43 7.54 34.72
C VAL A 721 -32.19 6.68 34.45
N THR A 722 -32.31 5.35 34.58
CA THR A 722 -31.19 4.42 34.35
C THR A 722 -30.69 4.48 32.90
N LEU A 723 -31.60 4.52 31.92
CA LEU A 723 -31.25 4.71 30.52
C LEU A 723 -30.60 6.08 30.28
N LYS A 724 -31.14 7.17 30.85
CA LYS A 724 -30.53 8.51 30.75
C LYS A 724 -29.06 8.49 31.16
N TYR A 725 -28.72 7.90 32.31
CA TYR A 725 -27.33 7.87 32.77
C TYR A 725 -26.44 6.89 32.01
N ALA A 726 -26.98 5.77 31.50
CA ALA A 726 -26.23 4.88 30.62
C ALA A 726 -25.87 5.58 29.29
N LEU A 727 -26.80 6.33 28.71
CA LEU A 727 -26.55 7.17 27.53
C LEU A 727 -25.51 8.26 27.82
N LEU A 728 -25.54 8.87 29.02
CA LEU A 728 -24.55 9.86 29.43
C LEU A 728 -23.14 9.25 29.53
N CYS A 729 -23.03 8.03 30.04
CA CYS A 729 -21.76 7.32 30.08
C CYS A 729 -21.24 7.00 28.68
N ALA A 730 -22.10 6.48 27.79
CA ALA A 730 -21.72 6.17 26.41
C ALA A 730 -21.27 7.42 25.65
N ALA A 731 -22.04 8.51 25.72
CA ALA A 731 -21.69 9.79 25.13
C ALA A 731 -20.41 10.39 25.75
N GLY A 732 -20.23 10.24 27.07
CA GLY A 732 -19.06 10.74 27.78
C GLY A 732 -17.79 10.00 27.38
N LEU A 733 -17.88 8.69 27.15
CA LEU A 733 -16.75 7.86 26.75
C LEU A 733 -16.21 8.22 25.36
N LEU A 734 -17.05 8.72 24.46
CA LEU A 734 -16.61 9.23 23.14
C LEU A 734 -15.57 10.37 23.25
N ARG A 735 -15.50 11.07 24.39
CA ARG A 735 -14.45 12.07 24.65
C ARG A 735 -13.05 11.47 24.73
N ILE A 736 -12.88 10.15 24.82
CA ILE A 736 -11.56 9.51 24.68
C ILE A 736 -10.88 9.88 23.35
N ARG A 737 -11.66 10.34 22.35
CA ARG A 737 -11.15 10.90 21.09
C ARG A 737 -10.31 12.16 21.24
N GLU A 738 -10.37 12.85 22.38
CA GLU A 738 -9.42 13.92 22.73
C GLU A 738 -7.97 13.39 22.82
N ARG A 739 -7.80 12.10 23.12
CA ARG A 739 -6.50 11.41 23.18
C ARG A 739 -6.28 10.47 21.99
N LEU A 740 -7.31 9.73 21.59
CA LEU A 740 -7.31 8.73 20.54
C LEU A 740 -8.35 9.06 19.46
N PRO A 741 -8.03 9.91 18.47
CA PRO A 741 -9.02 10.54 17.59
C PRO A 741 -10.02 9.58 16.93
N ARG A 742 -9.60 8.33 16.66
CA ARG A 742 -10.41 7.31 15.99
C ARG A 742 -10.97 6.22 16.90
N ALA A 743 -10.92 6.40 18.21
CA ALA A 743 -11.49 5.46 19.17
C ALA A 743 -13.02 5.31 19.01
N LEU A 744 -13.52 4.11 19.27
CA LEU A 744 -14.95 3.75 19.23
C LEU A 744 -15.62 4.03 17.88
N ILE A 745 -15.01 3.57 16.78
CA ILE A 745 -15.62 3.57 15.44
C ILE A 745 -15.93 2.13 15.05
N VAL A 746 -17.16 1.88 14.58
CA VAL A 746 -17.68 0.55 14.22
C VAL A 746 -16.81 -0.17 13.18
N ARG A 747 -16.27 0.56 12.20
CA ARG A 747 -15.42 -0.03 11.15
C ARG A 747 -14.06 -0.55 11.64
N SER A 748 -13.61 -0.12 12.82
CA SER A 748 -12.29 -0.44 13.36
C SER A 748 -12.30 -1.03 14.77
N SER A 749 -13.45 -1.10 15.45
CA SER A 749 -13.59 -1.61 16.82
C SER A 749 -14.78 -2.55 16.96
N VAL A 750 -14.50 -3.76 17.47
CA VAL A 750 -15.52 -4.78 17.77
C VAL A 750 -16.41 -4.30 18.93
N GLU A 751 -15.83 -3.62 19.91
CA GLU A 751 -16.52 -3.05 21.06
C GLU A 751 -17.54 -1.97 20.62
N ALA A 752 -17.14 -1.11 19.68
CA ALA A 752 -18.04 -0.11 19.10
C ALA A 752 -19.22 -0.74 18.37
N GLN A 753 -18.98 -1.81 17.60
CA GLN A 753 -20.04 -2.57 16.92
C GLN A 753 -21.02 -3.20 17.93
N GLN A 754 -20.53 -3.78 19.02
CA GLN A 754 -21.40 -4.38 20.05
C GLN A 754 -22.22 -3.33 20.79
N LEU A 755 -21.61 -2.19 21.13
CA LEU A 755 -22.31 -1.07 21.77
C LEU A 755 -23.40 -0.50 20.85
N LEU A 756 -23.09 -0.32 19.55
CA LEU A 756 -24.04 0.11 18.53
C LEU A 756 -25.27 -0.81 18.53
N THR A 757 -25.05 -2.13 18.42
CA THR A 757 -26.14 -3.11 18.36
C THR A 757 -27.06 -3.05 19.58
N GLU A 758 -26.54 -2.90 20.80
CA GLU A 758 -27.42 -2.81 21.98
C GLU A 758 -28.21 -1.48 22.01
N ILE A 759 -27.63 -0.38 21.51
CA ILE A 759 -28.33 0.91 21.40
C ILE A 759 -29.46 0.83 20.38
N GLU A 760 -29.20 0.27 19.19
CA GLU A 760 -30.20 0.09 18.12
C GLU A 760 -31.39 -0.76 18.60
N VAL A 761 -31.11 -1.89 19.25
CA VAL A 761 -32.18 -2.77 19.76
C VAL A 761 -33.02 -2.07 20.84
N ILE A 762 -32.43 -1.24 21.70
CA ILE A 762 -33.20 -0.45 22.68
C ILE A 762 -34.02 0.64 21.99
N ALA A 763 -33.48 1.30 20.98
CA ALA A 763 -34.21 2.29 20.18
C ALA A 763 -35.44 1.65 19.53
N ASP A 764 -35.28 0.51 18.85
CA ASP A 764 -36.38 -0.26 18.25
C ASP A 764 -37.45 -0.64 19.28
N GLN A 765 -37.03 -1.09 20.47
CA GLN A 765 -37.96 -1.43 21.54
C GLN A 765 -38.75 -0.23 22.06
N ILE A 766 -38.13 0.95 22.15
CA ILE A 766 -38.80 2.19 22.55
C ILE A 766 -39.77 2.64 21.45
N GLU A 767 -39.42 2.45 20.18
CA GLU A 767 -40.26 2.81 19.04
C GLU A 767 -41.50 1.93 18.92
N LEU A 768 -41.33 0.61 19.00
CA LEU A 768 -42.38 -0.39 18.78
C LEU A 768 -43.33 -0.56 19.96
N ARG A 769 -43.07 0.07 21.11
CA ARG A 769 -43.85 -0.15 22.34
C ARG A 769 -45.24 0.51 22.29
N PRO A 770 -46.35 -0.26 22.36
CA PRO A 770 -47.69 0.27 22.53
C PRO A 770 -48.04 0.37 24.02
N GLY A 771 -48.47 1.55 24.49
CA GLY A 771 -49.31 1.67 25.70
C GLY A 771 -48.69 2.21 26.99
N ARG A 772 -47.36 2.21 27.20
CA ARG A 772 -46.74 2.87 28.38
C ARG A 772 -45.81 4.01 27.93
N PRO A 773 -46.07 5.28 28.32
CA PRO A 773 -45.27 6.41 27.88
C PRO A 773 -43.84 6.31 28.45
N VAL A 774 -42.84 6.29 27.58
CA VAL A 774 -41.43 6.42 27.97
C VAL A 774 -41.16 7.92 28.21
N PRO A 775 -40.72 8.33 29.41
CA PRO A 775 -40.44 9.74 29.69
C PRO A 775 -39.39 10.30 28.73
N GLY A 776 -39.71 11.43 28.09
CA GLY A 776 -38.79 12.05 27.13
C GLY A 776 -38.49 11.20 25.88
N ARG A 777 -39.41 10.31 25.47
CA ARG A 777 -39.23 9.37 24.34
C ARG A 777 -38.52 9.97 23.12
N ALA A 778 -39.03 11.08 22.59
CA ALA A 778 -38.48 11.70 21.39
C ALA A 778 -37.04 12.18 21.59
N ALA A 779 -36.74 12.79 22.74
CA ALA A 779 -35.39 13.25 23.05
C ALA A 779 -34.40 12.09 23.26
N LYS A 780 -34.83 10.97 23.88
CA LYS A 780 -34.01 9.77 24.02
C LYS A 780 -33.71 9.10 22.68
N LEU A 781 -34.70 8.99 21.79
CA LEU A 781 -34.50 8.47 20.44
C LEU A 781 -33.53 9.34 19.64
N ALA A 782 -33.66 10.67 19.73
CA ALA A 782 -32.72 11.60 19.09
C ALA A 782 -31.27 11.41 19.61
N ILE A 783 -31.09 11.31 20.93
CA ILE A 783 -29.77 11.06 21.53
C ILE A 783 -29.18 9.71 21.10
N MET A 784 -30.00 8.65 21.00
CA MET A 784 -29.52 7.35 20.51
C MET A 784 -29.15 7.43 19.02
N GLY A 785 -29.91 8.17 18.21
CA GLY A 785 -29.55 8.49 16.83
C GLY A 785 -28.20 9.21 16.73
N ASP A 786 -28.00 10.28 17.50
CA ASP A 786 -26.71 10.99 17.56
C ASP A 786 -25.57 10.03 17.95
N LEU A 787 -25.75 9.17 18.97
CA LEU A 787 -24.75 8.17 19.38
C LEU A 787 -24.42 7.17 18.26
N ILE A 788 -25.44 6.72 17.51
CA ILE A 788 -25.27 5.83 16.36
C ILE A 788 -24.40 6.51 15.29
N GLU A 789 -24.65 7.78 14.97
CA GLU A 789 -23.83 8.55 14.04
C GLU A 789 -22.38 8.68 14.54
N TYR A 790 -22.18 8.95 15.84
CA TYR A 790 -20.85 9.06 16.43
C TYR A 790 -20.08 7.74 16.34
N LEU A 791 -20.73 6.60 16.59
CA LEU A 791 -20.12 5.26 16.49
C LEU A 791 -19.82 4.87 15.03
N ASN A 792 -20.62 5.34 14.07
CA ASN A 792 -20.35 5.14 12.64
C ASN A 792 -19.24 6.05 12.09
N GLY A 793 -18.81 7.05 12.87
CA GLY A 793 -17.75 8.00 12.48
C GLY A 793 -18.23 9.08 11.52
N THR A 794 -19.54 9.26 11.35
CA THR A 794 -20.14 10.28 10.47
C THR A 794 -20.34 11.63 11.16
N GLY A 795 -20.16 11.68 12.48
CA GLY A 795 -20.41 12.87 13.30
C GLY A 795 -21.66 12.68 14.16
N GLY A 796 -22.26 13.77 14.62
CA GLY A 796 -23.47 13.78 15.44
C GLY A 796 -23.63 15.15 16.09
N ASN A 797 -24.69 15.38 16.86
CA ASN A 797 -24.84 16.65 17.57
C ASN A 797 -23.65 16.89 18.53
N PRO A 798 -22.87 17.98 18.39
CA PRO A 798 -21.74 18.26 19.28
C PRO A 798 -22.17 18.45 20.74
N ASP A 799 -23.41 18.90 20.99
CA ASP A 799 -23.94 19.15 22.32
C ASP A 799 -24.71 17.95 22.92
N ILE A 800 -24.54 16.75 22.37
CA ILE A 800 -25.21 15.51 22.81
C ILE A 800 -25.13 15.30 24.34
N LEU A 801 -23.97 15.59 24.96
CA LEU A 801 -23.78 15.46 26.41
C LEU A 801 -24.68 16.40 27.21
N THR A 802 -24.85 17.64 26.75
CA THR A 802 -25.76 18.62 27.36
C THR A 802 -27.21 18.20 27.17
N ASN A 803 -27.56 17.67 25.99
CA ASN A 803 -28.90 17.17 25.70
C ASN A 803 -29.27 16.00 26.63
N VAL A 804 -28.34 15.06 26.85
CA VAL A 804 -28.57 13.94 27.77
C VAL A 804 -28.75 14.43 29.21
N ALA A 805 -27.92 15.37 29.66
CA ALA A 805 -27.96 15.86 31.04
C ALA A 805 -29.25 16.62 31.37
N THR A 806 -29.86 17.29 30.39
CA THR A 806 -31.07 18.13 30.56
C THR A 806 -32.40 17.37 30.40
N LEU A 807 -32.39 16.08 30.05
CA LEU A 807 -33.58 15.21 30.04
C LEU A 807 -34.33 15.26 31.39
N SER A 808 -35.67 15.32 31.39
CA SER A 808 -36.44 15.32 32.66
C SER A 808 -36.25 14.00 33.43
N ASP A 809 -36.09 14.13 34.75
CA ASP A 809 -35.99 13.01 35.68
C ASP A 809 -37.39 12.60 36.17
N ASP A 810 -38.29 12.20 35.26
CA ASP A 810 -39.55 11.58 35.68
C ASP A 810 -39.25 10.13 36.07
N LYS A 811 -39.43 9.82 37.37
CA LYS A 811 -39.26 8.48 37.90
C LYS A 811 -40.22 7.52 37.18
N ASP A 812 -39.70 6.40 36.68
CA ASP A 812 -40.52 5.28 36.25
C ASP A 812 -41.37 4.84 37.47
N GLY A 813 -42.69 5.05 37.39
CA GLY A 813 -43.61 4.79 38.50
C GLY A 813 -43.47 3.37 39.04
N GLY A 814 -43.03 3.28 40.30
CA GLY A 814 -42.79 2.02 41.00
C GLY A 814 -42.10 2.16 42.37
N ASP A 815 -42.43 3.17 43.18
CA ASP A 815 -42.24 3.08 44.63
C ASP A 815 -43.64 2.93 45.25
N ARG A 816 -43.91 1.77 45.85
CA ARG A 816 -45.04 1.60 46.77
C ARG A 816 -44.70 2.38 48.03
N ASP A 817 -45.54 3.36 48.36
CA ASP A 817 -45.75 3.79 49.74
C ASP A 817 -46.13 2.55 50.54
N ASP A 818 -45.23 2.09 51.40
CA ASP A 818 -45.58 1.29 52.57
C ASP A 818 -45.18 2.10 53.81
N GLY A 819 -46.13 2.93 54.26
CA GLY A 819 -46.59 2.99 55.65
C GLY A 819 -45.69 3.58 56.74
N ASP A 820 -46.23 4.63 57.38
CA ASP A 820 -45.92 5.04 58.74
C ASP A 820 -45.73 3.87 59.73
N ALA A 821 -44.60 3.87 60.45
CA ALA A 821 -44.46 3.52 61.89
C ALA A 821 -43.07 3.90 62.41
#